data_AF-A0A292SHI3-F1
#
_entry.id   AF-A0A292SHI3-F1
#
_cell.length_a   1.000
_cell.length_b   1.000
_cell.length_c   1.000
_cell.angle_alpha   90.00
_cell.angle_beta   90.00
_cell.angle_gamma   90.00
#
_symmetry.space_group_name_H-M   'P 1'
#
loop_
_entity.id
_entity.type
_entity.pdbx_description
1 polymer ?
#
loop_
_entity_poly.entity_id
_entity_poly.type
_entity_poly.pdbx_seq_one_letter_code
_entity_poly.pdbx_strand_id
1 'polypeptide(L)'
;MSFLLFIILIIVIVTASNNNKNTQNNNAKYQTPTYSNPTYNQHYFSRSSIPKLKFYSKKDTLELFGYTITNSLFYTSTSKSDMPFAIYTKSTPNFGETPSEGLNYWPNYNQISKTQQGYFIKWLANGKPYIEELGYAYIYYYGLEYRVLVEKQDQKEVLFEIIDLVNKFKRLRYGYDLIVYLILSIKNFSQDEIDKILVFLKNNELEYMYNPAYNSIIKNLTPSEDYHVKFSPYQFLNNDEYNNLSDRKNELLSYYFEKITENLEESELYSVKTQTYNYYMAMAYYHTSNLVTYNAIVPSTKVKRLWNQARKIIKDEIKQTVKKFDSSSNPLTEIEKLAYLPSKLRNNINYSSNHFDFGEKTISDIGTIAEKLGFKMQDKTTLRQSSLIIDACEAFGYEIEPNVNVDQKPYKKNLKVMIYKSQFPIKLSPIDYHMAALFTDIGLKIALEDNELLPIEMSYIENYIKKEFTLSPSERLRLQMRTELIVHTKEINTNDTIKKLIKMLNDSSKETVSKFIISVAKVDGIIKDSELKILQKIFKQLGLSEDYLNSSLSELINNTEEVVIVEKGTGTKRKGSKIPTNIELNEKVELKLNAEKLEKIKINTSEIHSVLQEIFAEEQAEILKAEPIETANSEDMDKTKIENGLQNIVNIIIEKENWTRNELLNVIQNKGMMLSSTIDEINEWSNEEFGDFLVEEDDDVYLVNKDVVSLIKK
;
A
#
# COMPACT_ATOMS: atom_id res chain seq x y z
N MET A 1 19.81 24.12 -41.48
CA MET A 1 21.20 24.01 -40.95
C MET A 1 21.26 23.62 -39.48
N SER A 2 20.25 23.88 -38.64
CA SER A 2 20.20 23.43 -37.22
C SER A 2 20.06 21.92 -36.99
N PHE A 3 19.48 21.16 -37.94
CA PHE A 3 19.22 19.73 -37.75
C PHE A 3 20.46 18.84 -37.97
N LEU A 4 21.44 19.28 -38.78
CA LEU A 4 22.71 18.58 -38.96
C LEU A 4 23.67 18.82 -37.78
N LEU A 5 23.60 19.97 -37.13
CA LEU A 5 24.39 20.29 -35.94
C LEU A 5 23.95 19.47 -34.71
N PHE A 6 22.65 19.14 -34.61
CA PHE A 6 22.11 18.32 -33.51
C PHE A 6 22.53 16.84 -33.63
N ILE A 7 22.63 16.30 -34.85
CA ILE A 7 23.08 14.92 -35.09
C ILE A 7 24.59 14.77 -34.85
N ILE A 8 25.40 15.78 -35.19
CA ILE A 8 26.84 15.78 -34.91
C ILE A 8 27.11 15.93 -33.40
N LEU A 9 26.30 16.71 -32.67
CA LEU A 9 26.42 16.85 -31.22
C LEU A 9 26.10 15.53 -30.48
N ILE A 10 25.09 14.77 -30.94
CA ILE A 10 24.76 13.45 -30.38
C ILE A 10 25.86 12.42 -30.65
N ILE A 11 26.48 12.45 -31.84
CA ILE A 11 27.60 11.54 -32.18
C ILE A 11 28.86 11.87 -31.35
N VAL A 12 29.12 13.15 -31.05
CA VAL A 12 30.25 13.57 -30.20
C VAL A 12 30.01 13.25 -28.72
N ILE A 13 28.78 13.36 -28.21
CA ILE A 13 28.44 13.01 -26.82
C ILE A 13 28.48 11.48 -26.59
N VAL A 14 28.04 10.69 -27.57
CA VAL A 14 28.09 9.22 -27.49
C VAL A 14 29.52 8.68 -27.62
N THR A 15 30.41 9.36 -28.35
CA THR A 15 31.83 8.98 -28.44
C THR A 15 32.67 9.48 -27.26
N ALA A 16 32.31 10.60 -26.62
CA ALA A 16 32.96 11.08 -25.40
C ALA A 16 32.57 10.29 -24.14
N SER A 17 31.34 9.77 -24.07
CA SER A 17 30.87 8.98 -22.91
C SER A 17 31.52 7.58 -22.83
N ASN A 18 31.97 7.03 -23.96
CA ASN A 18 32.65 5.73 -24.01
C ASN A 18 34.16 5.78 -23.66
N ASN A 19 34.77 6.97 -23.55
CA ASN A 19 36.21 7.10 -23.26
C ASN A 19 36.55 7.51 -21.81
N ASN A 20 35.56 7.78 -20.95
CA ASN A 20 35.78 8.30 -19.59
C ASN A 20 35.31 7.39 -18.44
N LYS A 21 35.32 6.07 -18.65
CA LYS A 21 35.24 5.08 -17.55
C LYS A 21 36.51 4.23 -17.51
N ASN A 22 37.62 4.87 -17.17
CA ASN A 22 38.75 4.19 -16.54
C ASN A 22 39.46 5.16 -15.60
N THR A 23 39.83 4.63 -14.42
CA THR A 23 40.62 5.24 -13.32
C THR A 23 39.92 6.23 -12.39
N GLN A 24 39.34 5.69 -11.31
CA GLN A 24 39.62 6.19 -9.96
C GLN A 24 39.52 5.04 -8.94
N ASN A 25 40.68 4.67 -8.39
CA ASN A 25 40.85 3.76 -7.27
C ASN A 25 40.22 4.35 -6.01
N ASN A 26 39.38 3.58 -5.31
CA ASN A 26 39.20 3.70 -3.86
C ASN A 26 39.11 2.30 -3.24
N ASN A 27 40.02 2.06 -2.30
CA ASN A 27 40.27 0.79 -1.64
C ASN A 27 39.19 0.46 -0.60
N ALA A 28 38.45 -0.63 -0.81
CA ALA A 28 37.84 -1.40 0.27
C ALA A 28 37.96 -2.89 -0.09
N LYS A 29 38.82 -3.62 0.64
CA LYS A 29 39.07 -5.05 0.44
C LYS A 29 37.83 -5.85 0.85
N TYR A 30 37.10 -6.36 -0.13
CA TYR A 30 36.36 -7.61 0.01
C TYR A 30 37.15 -8.70 -0.70
N GLN A 31 37.61 -9.71 0.04
CA GLN A 31 38.25 -10.89 -0.52
C GLN A 31 37.21 -11.74 -1.24
N THR A 32 37.11 -11.59 -2.56
CA THR A 32 36.48 -12.57 -3.44
C THR A 32 37.46 -13.69 -3.74
N PRO A 33 37.04 -14.98 -3.77
CA PRO A 33 37.89 -16.05 -4.26
C PRO A 33 38.21 -15.75 -5.72
N THR A 34 39.50 -15.72 -6.07
CA THR A 34 39.98 -15.55 -7.44
C THR A 34 39.54 -16.73 -8.30
N TYR A 35 38.42 -16.59 -9.00
CA TYR A 35 38.17 -17.38 -10.20
C TYR A 35 38.89 -16.69 -11.35
N SER A 36 39.89 -17.37 -11.89
CA SER A 36 40.56 -16.99 -13.13
C SER A 36 39.52 -16.90 -14.25
N ASN A 37 39.32 -15.70 -14.79
CA ASN A 37 38.57 -15.51 -16.04
C ASN A 37 39.25 -16.33 -17.15
N PRO A 38 38.60 -17.35 -17.75
CA PRO A 38 39.17 -18.04 -18.89
C PRO A 38 39.08 -17.10 -20.09
N THR A 39 40.22 -16.90 -20.75
CA THR A 39 40.30 -16.27 -22.06
C THR A 39 39.46 -17.05 -23.06
N TYR A 40 38.42 -16.42 -23.61
CA TYR A 40 37.57 -16.98 -24.65
C TYR A 40 38.33 -17.09 -25.97
N ASN A 41 39.00 -18.21 -26.19
CA ASN A 41 39.43 -18.60 -27.53
C ASN A 41 38.20 -19.08 -28.31
N GLN A 42 37.68 -18.23 -29.18
CA GLN A 42 36.81 -18.62 -30.29
C GLN A 42 37.59 -19.59 -31.21
N HIS A 43 37.52 -20.88 -30.92
CA HIS A 43 37.98 -21.91 -31.85
C HIS A 43 36.80 -22.34 -32.73
N TYR A 44 36.79 -21.83 -33.95
CA TYR A 44 36.09 -22.46 -35.07
C TYR A 44 36.72 -23.85 -35.27
N PHE A 45 36.13 -24.88 -34.65
CA PHE A 45 36.55 -26.25 -34.86
C PHE A 45 36.12 -26.69 -36.27
N SER A 46 37.08 -26.68 -37.20
CA SER A 46 36.99 -27.44 -38.44
C SER A 46 36.75 -28.92 -38.09
N ARG A 47 35.57 -29.46 -38.43
CA ARG A 47 35.20 -30.85 -38.14
C ARG A 47 36.11 -31.78 -38.96
N SER A 48 37.07 -32.41 -38.30
CA SER A 48 38.03 -33.32 -38.95
C SER A 48 37.45 -34.70 -39.26
N SER A 49 36.24 -35.05 -38.78
CA SER A 49 35.41 -36.16 -39.30
C SER A 49 33.98 -36.11 -38.71
N ILE A 50 32.98 -36.64 -39.42
CA ILE A 50 31.62 -36.81 -38.89
C ILE A 50 31.68 -37.90 -37.81
N PRO A 51 31.33 -37.62 -36.54
CA PRO A 51 31.41 -38.61 -35.48
C PRO A 51 30.43 -39.76 -35.73
N LYS A 52 30.91 -41.01 -35.56
CA LYS A 52 30.06 -42.21 -35.67
C LYS A 52 29.24 -42.40 -34.40
N LEU A 53 28.20 -41.59 -34.28
CA LEU A 53 27.27 -41.60 -33.16
C LEU A 53 26.28 -42.77 -33.28
N LYS A 54 26.00 -43.43 -32.15
CA LYS A 54 24.91 -44.38 -32.00
C LYS A 54 24.07 -43.97 -30.80
N PHE A 55 22.79 -43.66 -31.05
CA PHE A 55 21.79 -43.38 -30.03
C PHE A 55 21.23 -44.68 -29.46
N TYR A 56 20.99 -44.71 -28.15
CA TYR A 56 20.25 -45.78 -27.48
C TYR A 56 18.93 -45.22 -26.95
N SER A 57 17.83 -45.87 -27.32
CA SER A 57 16.48 -45.43 -26.94
C SER A 57 16.21 -45.61 -25.45
N LYS A 58 15.08 -45.06 -24.97
CA LYS A 58 14.60 -45.26 -23.59
C LYS A 58 14.40 -46.73 -23.23
N LYS A 59 14.04 -47.57 -24.19
CA LYS A 59 13.76 -49.00 -23.98
C LYS A 59 15.01 -49.86 -24.08
N ASP A 60 16.11 -49.30 -24.58
CA ASP A 60 17.34 -50.06 -24.80
C ASP A 60 18.06 -50.29 -23.47
N THR A 61 18.54 -51.52 -23.28
CA THR A 61 19.48 -51.89 -22.23
C THR A 61 20.85 -52.13 -22.85
N LEU A 62 21.89 -51.52 -22.30
CA LEU A 62 23.26 -51.61 -22.82
C LEU A 62 24.23 -52.00 -21.70
N GLU A 63 25.11 -52.95 -22.00
CA GLU A 63 26.32 -53.19 -21.22
C GLU A 63 27.43 -52.24 -21.66
N LEU A 64 27.86 -51.35 -20.77
CA LEU A 64 28.88 -50.35 -21.06
C LEU A 64 29.91 -50.32 -19.93
N PHE A 65 31.15 -50.65 -20.27
CA PHE A 65 32.28 -50.71 -19.32
C PHE A 65 32.02 -51.59 -18.08
N GLY A 66 31.24 -52.67 -18.25
CA GLY A 66 30.89 -53.60 -17.16
C GLY A 66 29.70 -53.17 -16.30
N TYR A 67 28.97 -52.14 -16.71
CA TYR A 67 27.72 -51.71 -16.07
C TYR A 67 26.55 -51.86 -17.04
N THR A 68 25.46 -52.44 -16.54
CA THR A 68 24.16 -52.44 -17.21
C THR A 68 23.50 -51.06 -17.07
N ILE A 69 23.19 -50.41 -18.18
CA ILE A 69 22.45 -49.15 -18.18
C ILE A 69 21.07 -49.38 -18.80
N THR A 70 20.03 -49.06 -18.03
CA THR A 70 18.62 -49.04 -18.45
C THR A 70 18.12 -47.60 -18.55
N ASN A 71 17.07 -47.34 -19.34
CA ASN A 71 16.62 -45.97 -19.67
C ASN A 71 17.77 -45.16 -20.28
N SER A 72 18.29 -45.66 -21.41
CA SER A 72 19.55 -45.20 -21.99
C SER A 72 19.47 -43.75 -22.47
N LEU A 73 18.68 -43.41 -23.50
CA LEU A 73 18.53 -42.03 -24.00
C LEU A 73 19.86 -41.22 -24.10
N PHE A 74 20.97 -41.88 -24.44
CA PHE A 74 22.28 -41.25 -24.60
C PHE A 74 22.99 -41.76 -25.85
N TYR A 75 24.07 -41.09 -26.23
CA TYR A 75 24.87 -41.47 -27.38
C TYR A 75 26.19 -42.12 -26.97
N THR A 76 26.59 -43.11 -27.75
CA THR A 76 27.98 -43.59 -27.76
C THR A 76 28.64 -43.26 -29.08
N SER A 77 29.97 -43.30 -29.09
CA SER A 77 30.79 -43.18 -30.29
C SER A 77 31.84 -44.28 -30.35
N THR A 78 32.04 -44.83 -31.55
CA THR A 78 33.11 -45.82 -31.83
C THR A 78 34.44 -45.17 -32.24
N SER A 79 34.41 -43.86 -32.54
CA SER A 79 35.56 -43.02 -32.82
C SER A 79 35.68 -41.92 -31.75
N LYS A 80 36.89 -41.35 -31.58
CA LYS A 80 37.01 -40.12 -30.78
C LYS A 80 36.07 -39.07 -31.37
N SER A 81 35.36 -38.36 -30.51
CA SER A 81 34.36 -37.37 -30.88
C SER A 81 34.52 -36.14 -30.00
N ASP A 82 34.38 -34.97 -30.60
CA ASP A 82 34.33 -33.70 -29.87
C ASP A 82 32.93 -33.40 -29.33
N MET A 83 31.94 -34.26 -29.62
CA MET A 83 30.58 -34.11 -29.09
C MET A 83 30.60 -34.30 -27.56
N PRO A 84 30.15 -33.30 -26.78
CA PRO A 84 30.33 -33.30 -25.33
C PRO A 84 29.55 -34.39 -24.61
N PHE A 85 28.47 -34.88 -25.21
CA PHE A 85 27.60 -35.93 -24.67
C PHE A 85 27.95 -37.35 -25.15
N ALA A 86 28.79 -37.49 -26.17
CA ALA A 86 28.99 -38.79 -26.82
C ALA A 86 30.03 -39.62 -26.07
N ILE A 87 29.61 -40.77 -25.53
CA ILE A 87 30.50 -41.66 -24.78
C ILE A 87 31.40 -42.44 -25.74
N TYR A 88 32.72 -42.17 -25.72
CA TYR A 88 33.67 -42.94 -26.53
C TYR A 88 33.84 -44.37 -26.00
N THR A 89 33.33 -45.35 -26.72
CA THR A 89 33.26 -46.77 -26.32
C THR A 89 34.62 -47.45 -26.07
N LYS A 90 35.72 -46.87 -26.57
CA LYS A 90 37.09 -47.37 -26.30
C LYS A 90 37.81 -46.56 -25.22
N SER A 91 37.10 -45.73 -24.45
CA SER A 91 37.67 -45.07 -23.28
C SER A 91 37.97 -46.08 -22.17
N THR A 92 38.89 -45.72 -21.26
CA THR A 92 39.27 -46.51 -20.08
C THR A 92 38.85 -45.78 -18.79
N PRO A 93 37.55 -45.66 -18.50
CA PRO A 93 37.07 -45.02 -17.27
C PRO A 93 37.57 -45.76 -16.04
N ASN A 94 37.91 -44.99 -14.98
CA ASN A 94 38.30 -45.55 -13.68
C ASN A 94 37.08 -45.59 -12.76
N PHE A 95 36.83 -46.77 -12.18
CA PHE A 95 35.70 -47.00 -11.29
C PHE A 95 36.21 -47.28 -9.88
N GLY A 96 35.63 -46.65 -8.86
CA GLY A 96 35.95 -46.92 -7.45
C GLY A 96 36.37 -45.68 -6.65
N GLU A 97 36.68 -44.58 -7.32
CA GLU A 97 37.02 -43.30 -6.69
C GLU A 97 35.94 -42.25 -6.98
N THR A 98 35.61 -41.46 -5.97
CA THR A 98 34.80 -40.25 -6.15
C THR A 98 35.72 -39.14 -6.65
N PRO A 99 35.36 -38.41 -7.72
CA PRO A 99 36.17 -37.28 -8.20
C PRO A 99 36.39 -36.24 -7.10
N SER A 100 37.64 -35.81 -6.90
CA SER A 100 38.01 -34.76 -5.95
C SER A 100 37.82 -33.34 -6.50
N GLU A 101 37.69 -33.21 -7.82
CA GLU A 101 37.53 -31.95 -8.55
C GLU A 101 36.17 -31.90 -9.25
N GLY A 102 35.55 -30.72 -9.22
CA GLY A 102 34.33 -30.42 -9.96
C GLY A 102 34.53 -30.40 -11.48
N LEU A 103 33.42 -30.26 -12.21
CA LEU A 103 33.45 -30.16 -13.66
C LEU A 103 33.63 -28.71 -14.11
N ASN A 104 34.21 -28.54 -15.30
CA ASN A 104 34.24 -27.23 -15.97
C ASN A 104 32.82 -26.78 -16.36
N TYR A 105 32.62 -25.47 -16.51
CA TYR A 105 31.30 -24.86 -16.80
C TYR A 105 30.59 -25.44 -18.03
N TRP A 106 31.33 -25.83 -19.07
CA TRP A 106 30.82 -26.58 -20.22
C TRP A 106 31.49 -27.95 -20.31
N PRO A 107 30.96 -28.95 -19.59
CA PRO A 107 31.62 -30.23 -19.48
C PRO A 107 31.49 -31.05 -20.77
N ASN A 108 32.55 -31.78 -21.09
CA ASN A 108 32.60 -32.69 -22.23
C ASN A 108 33.09 -34.05 -21.75
N TYR A 109 32.29 -35.09 -21.93
CA TYR A 109 32.59 -36.45 -21.48
C TYR A 109 33.98 -36.93 -21.94
N ASN A 110 34.41 -36.55 -23.15
CA ASN A 110 35.68 -37.01 -23.70
C ASN A 110 36.90 -36.20 -23.19
N GLN A 111 36.67 -35.08 -22.49
CA GLN A 111 37.71 -34.19 -21.96
C GLN A 111 37.85 -34.25 -20.43
N ILE A 112 36.87 -34.84 -19.72
CA ILE A 112 36.92 -35.05 -18.27
C ILE A 112 37.86 -36.21 -17.90
N SER A 113 38.32 -36.25 -16.65
CA SER A 113 39.27 -37.25 -16.16
C SER A 113 38.69 -38.68 -16.21
N LYS A 114 39.54 -39.71 -16.18
CA LYS A 114 39.07 -41.11 -16.21
C LYS A 114 38.18 -41.45 -15.01
N THR A 115 38.46 -40.88 -13.85
CA THR A 115 37.64 -41.03 -12.64
C THR A 115 36.28 -40.35 -12.81
N GLN A 116 36.24 -39.13 -13.38
CA GLN A 116 34.98 -38.43 -13.70
C GLN A 116 34.16 -39.18 -14.77
N GLN A 117 34.81 -39.77 -15.78
CA GLN A 117 34.15 -40.64 -16.78
C GLN A 117 33.48 -41.84 -16.10
N GLY A 118 34.19 -42.56 -15.23
CA GLY A 118 33.63 -43.71 -14.51
C GLY A 118 32.49 -43.32 -13.58
N TYR A 119 32.60 -42.17 -12.90
CA TYR A 119 31.55 -41.63 -12.05
C TYR A 119 30.28 -41.30 -12.85
N PHE A 120 30.40 -40.67 -14.03
CA PHE A 120 29.28 -40.41 -14.93
C PHE A 120 28.59 -41.69 -15.40
N ILE A 121 29.35 -42.71 -15.81
CA ILE A 121 28.81 -44.00 -16.25
C ILE A 121 28.06 -44.70 -15.10
N LYS A 122 28.63 -44.67 -13.89
CA LYS A 122 27.96 -45.22 -12.70
C LYS A 122 26.68 -44.45 -12.36
N TRP A 123 26.68 -43.13 -12.52
CA TRP A 123 25.49 -42.30 -12.35
C TRP A 123 24.38 -42.65 -13.35
N LEU A 124 24.73 -42.88 -14.63
CA LEU A 124 23.78 -43.37 -15.64
C LEU A 124 23.22 -44.76 -15.27
N ALA A 125 24.10 -45.70 -14.89
CA ALA A 125 23.71 -47.06 -14.52
C ALA A 125 22.77 -47.12 -13.30
N ASN A 126 22.95 -46.21 -12.35
CA ASN A 126 22.12 -46.10 -11.15
C ASN A 126 20.78 -45.39 -11.38
N GLY A 127 20.37 -45.16 -12.63
CA GLY A 127 19.09 -44.51 -12.95
C GLY A 127 19.10 -42.99 -12.78
N LYS A 128 20.27 -42.35 -12.89
CA LYS A 128 20.42 -40.89 -12.86
C LYS A 128 19.83 -40.28 -11.58
N PRO A 129 20.30 -40.70 -10.38
CA PRO A 129 19.83 -40.15 -9.11
C PRO A 129 20.23 -38.67 -8.97
N TYR A 130 19.75 -38.01 -7.92
CA TYR A 130 20.19 -36.64 -7.61
C TYR A 130 21.72 -36.58 -7.45
N ILE A 131 22.31 -35.48 -7.91
CA ILE A 131 23.75 -35.20 -7.91
C ILE A 131 23.97 -33.70 -7.72
N GLU A 132 24.91 -33.32 -6.87
CA GLU A 132 25.22 -31.92 -6.59
C GLU A 132 25.95 -31.24 -7.76
N GLU A 133 26.93 -31.95 -8.34
CA GLU A 133 27.69 -31.54 -9.51
C GLU A 133 26.83 -31.67 -10.78
N LEU A 134 26.14 -30.57 -11.12
CA LEU A 134 25.20 -30.52 -12.24
C LEU A 134 25.86 -30.71 -13.60
N GLY A 135 27.18 -30.54 -13.71
CA GLY A 135 27.87 -30.74 -14.99
C GLY A 135 27.63 -32.13 -15.59
N TYR A 136 27.49 -33.16 -14.76
CA TYR A 136 27.15 -34.50 -15.23
C TYR A 136 25.75 -34.58 -15.84
N ALA A 137 24.77 -33.91 -15.21
CA ALA A 137 23.42 -33.81 -15.76
C ALA A 137 23.42 -33.03 -17.08
N TYR A 138 24.25 -31.99 -17.21
CA TYR A 138 24.41 -31.24 -18.47
C TYR A 138 25.03 -32.07 -19.59
N ILE A 139 26.05 -32.92 -19.31
CA ILE A 139 26.59 -33.86 -20.31
C ILE A 139 25.47 -34.73 -20.90
N TYR A 140 24.60 -35.28 -20.04
CA TYR A 140 23.46 -36.08 -20.49
C TYR A 140 22.43 -35.24 -21.26
N TYR A 141 22.08 -34.06 -20.72
CA TYR A 141 21.14 -33.11 -21.32
C TYR A 141 21.54 -32.70 -22.74
N TYR A 142 22.83 -32.45 -23.00
CA TYR A 142 23.30 -32.09 -24.34
C TYR A 142 22.99 -33.16 -25.40
N GLY A 143 22.97 -34.45 -25.01
CA GLY A 143 22.55 -35.52 -25.90
C GLY A 143 21.06 -35.48 -26.21
N LEU A 144 20.22 -35.27 -25.19
CA LEU A 144 18.77 -35.11 -25.35
C LEU A 144 18.44 -33.92 -26.26
N GLU A 145 19.13 -32.80 -26.03
CA GLU A 145 19.03 -31.57 -26.82
C GLU A 145 19.42 -31.82 -28.29
N TYR A 146 20.53 -32.52 -28.53
CA TYR A 146 20.96 -32.90 -29.88
C TYR A 146 19.91 -33.78 -30.59
N ARG A 147 19.33 -34.75 -29.88
CA ARG A 147 18.33 -35.69 -30.41
C ARG A 147 17.09 -34.96 -30.95
N VAL A 148 16.57 -34.00 -30.19
CA VAL A 148 15.31 -33.31 -30.55
C VAL A 148 15.49 -32.13 -31.48
N LEU A 149 16.64 -31.45 -31.43
CA LEU A 149 16.87 -30.23 -32.22
C LEU A 149 17.61 -30.50 -33.53
N VAL A 150 18.64 -31.36 -33.51
CA VAL A 150 19.45 -31.67 -34.68
C VAL A 150 18.89 -32.85 -35.45
N GLU A 151 18.60 -33.96 -34.75
CA GLU A 151 18.07 -35.18 -35.40
C GLU A 151 16.55 -35.16 -35.54
N LYS A 152 15.85 -34.30 -34.80
CA LYS A 152 14.38 -34.15 -34.80
C LYS A 152 13.63 -35.47 -34.54
N GLN A 153 14.15 -36.28 -33.61
CA GLN A 153 13.58 -37.59 -33.24
C GLN A 153 13.25 -37.65 -31.74
N ASP A 154 12.41 -38.61 -31.35
CA ASP A 154 12.06 -38.94 -29.95
C ASP A 154 11.60 -37.76 -29.08
N GLN A 155 10.91 -36.78 -29.69
CA GLN A 155 10.55 -35.51 -29.03
C GLN A 155 9.75 -35.70 -27.74
N LYS A 156 8.82 -36.65 -27.70
CA LYS A 156 7.97 -36.91 -26.53
C LYS A 156 8.77 -37.60 -25.42
N GLU A 157 9.52 -38.64 -25.75
CA GLU A 157 10.37 -39.35 -24.80
C GLU A 157 11.36 -38.40 -24.13
N VAL A 158 11.96 -37.51 -24.93
CA VAL A 158 12.89 -36.48 -24.45
C VAL A 158 12.18 -35.41 -23.62
N LEU A 159 11.01 -34.92 -24.05
CA LEU A 159 10.24 -33.95 -23.26
C LEU A 159 9.99 -34.46 -21.83
N PHE A 160 9.49 -35.68 -21.69
CA PHE A 160 9.19 -36.25 -20.37
C PHE A 160 10.45 -36.61 -19.58
N GLU A 161 11.55 -36.95 -20.25
CA GLU A 161 12.85 -37.10 -19.58
C GLU A 161 13.36 -35.76 -19.03
N ILE A 162 13.24 -34.66 -19.78
CA ILE A 162 13.64 -33.32 -19.33
C ILE A 162 12.75 -32.86 -18.18
N ILE A 163 11.43 -33.12 -18.21
CA ILE A 163 10.53 -32.84 -17.07
C ILE A 163 11.01 -33.56 -15.80
N ASP A 164 11.40 -34.84 -15.89
CA ASP A 164 11.96 -35.58 -14.74
C ASP A 164 13.27 -34.94 -14.24
N LEU A 165 14.18 -34.61 -15.15
CA LEU A 165 15.45 -33.96 -14.81
C LEU A 165 15.23 -32.60 -14.13
N VAL A 166 14.33 -31.76 -14.66
CA VAL A 166 14.04 -30.44 -14.09
C VAL A 166 13.42 -30.58 -12.71
N ASN A 167 12.44 -31.47 -12.51
CA ASN A 167 11.87 -31.74 -11.19
C ASN A 167 12.93 -32.22 -10.18
N LYS A 168 13.87 -33.06 -10.63
CA LYS A 168 14.93 -33.63 -9.81
C LYS A 168 15.99 -32.60 -9.41
N PHE A 169 16.40 -31.73 -10.34
CA PHE A 169 17.55 -30.84 -10.13
C PHE A 169 17.17 -29.39 -9.81
N LYS A 170 16.00 -28.92 -10.24
CA LYS A 170 15.44 -27.54 -10.18
C LYS A 170 16.32 -26.42 -10.75
N ARG A 171 17.64 -26.61 -10.79
CA ARG A 171 18.69 -25.70 -11.26
C ARG A 171 19.06 -25.91 -12.74
N LEU A 172 18.34 -26.78 -13.45
CA LEU A 172 18.55 -27.06 -14.88
C LEU A 172 17.80 -26.02 -15.74
N ARG A 173 18.25 -24.77 -15.71
CA ARG A 173 17.54 -23.61 -16.28
C ARG A 173 17.14 -23.78 -17.74
N TYR A 174 18.05 -24.28 -18.59
CA TYR A 174 17.78 -24.53 -20.01
C TYR A 174 16.65 -25.54 -20.24
N GLY A 175 16.41 -26.44 -19.28
CA GLY A 175 15.35 -27.43 -19.36
C GLY A 175 13.96 -26.80 -19.40
N TYR A 176 13.71 -25.72 -18.64
CA TYR A 176 12.42 -25.02 -18.67
C TYR A 176 12.11 -24.45 -20.06
N ASP A 177 13.11 -23.87 -20.74
CA ASP A 177 12.97 -23.31 -22.08
C ASP A 177 12.81 -24.39 -23.15
N LEU A 178 13.56 -25.51 -23.05
CA LEU A 178 13.43 -26.62 -23.99
C LEU A 178 12.08 -27.32 -23.86
N ILE A 179 11.54 -27.45 -22.64
CA ILE A 179 10.19 -27.97 -22.39
C ILE A 179 9.16 -27.13 -23.16
N VAL A 180 9.22 -25.80 -23.06
CA VAL A 180 8.30 -24.90 -23.77
C VAL A 180 8.44 -25.06 -25.28
N TYR A 181 9.67 -25.07 -25.80
CA TYR A 181 9.91 -25.30 -27.22
C TYR A 181 9.31 -26.62 -27.72
N LEU A 182 9.50 -27.72 -26.96
CA LEU A 182 8.99 -29.03 -27.32
C LEU A 182 7.46 -29.10 -27.26
N ILE A 183 6.84 -28.51 -26.23
CA ILE A 183 5.37 -28.44 -26.13
C ILE A 183 4.78 -27.71 -27.34
N LEU A 184 5.40 -26.60 -27.77
CA LEU A 184 4.95 -25.86 -28.95
C LEU A 184 5.23 -26.59 -30.27
N SER A 185 6.26 -27.43 -30.32
CA SER A 185 6.70 -28.12 -31.53
C SER A 185 5.99 -29.46 -31.77
N ILE A 186 5.52 -30.12 -30.71
CA ILE A 186 4.84 -31.42 -30.79
C ILE A 186 3.36 -31.19 -31.14
N LYS A 187 2.88 -31.88 -32.18
CA LYS A 187 1.54 -31.64 -32.73
C LYS A 187 0.39 -32.06 -31.81
N ASN A 188 0.51 -33.20 -31.14
CA ASN A 188 -0.58 -33.82 -30.37
C ASN A 188 -0.05 -34.53 -29.12
N PHE A 189 -0.78 -34.40 -28.01
CA PHE A 189 -0.56 -35.12 -26.76
C PHE A 189 -1.78 -36.00 -26.45
N SER A 190 -1.55 -37.14 -25.80
CA SER A 190 -2.63 -37.92 -25.16
C SER A 190 -3.05 -37.26 -23.85
N GLN A 191 -4.22 -37.62 -23.30
CA GLN A 191 -4.72 -37.00 -22.08
C GLN A 191 -3.74 -37.17 -20.88
N ASP A 192 -3.18 -38.36 -20.69
CA ASP A 192 -2.18 -38.63 -19.63
C ASP A 192 -0.91 -37.76 -19.79
N GLU A 193 -0.51 -37.48 -21.04
CA GLU A 193 0.62 -36.60 -21.34
C GLU A 193 0.27 -35.13 -21.02
N ILE A 194 -0.94 -34.69 -21.37
CA ILE A 194 -1.45 -33.35 -21.07
C ILE A 194 -1.49 -33.14 -19.56
N ASP A 195 -2.05 -34.08 -18.80
CA ASP A 195 -2.19 -33.99 -17.36
C ASP A 195 -0.82 -33.85 -16.67
N LYS A 196 0.17 -34.63 -17.12
CA LYS A 196 1.56 -34.53 -16.63
C LYS A 196 2.20 -33.18 -16.93
N ILE A 197 1.98 -32.64 -18.13
CA ILE A 197 2.50 -31.32 -18.52
C ILE A 197 1.84 -30.23 -17.68
N LEU A 198 0.51 -30.25 -17.53
CA LEU A 198 -0.21 -29.25 -16.74
C LEU A 198 0.20 -29.27 -15.26
N VAL A 199 0.36 -30.46 -14.66
CA VAL A 199 0.87 -30.60 -13.29
C VAL A 199 2.28 -30.01 -13.17
N PHE A 200 3.16 -30.31 -14.12
CA PHE A 200 4.52 -29.77 -14.11
C PHE A 200 4.54 -28.25 -14.24
N LEU A 201 3.80 -27.69 -15.20
CA LEU A 201 3.72 -26.24 -15.43
C LEU A 201 3.17 -25.51 -14.21
N LYS A 202 2.09 -26.03 -13.60
CA LYS A 202 1.49 -25.46 -12.38
C LYS A 202 2.44 -25.47 -11.19
N ASN A 203 3.18 -26.56 -10.99
CA ASN A 203 4.16 -26.67 -9.90
C ASN A 203 5.37 -25.74 -10.08
N ASN A 204 5.59 -25.21 -11.28
CA ASN A 204 6.72 -24.35 -11.63
C ASN A 204 6.25 -22.99 -12.22
N GLU A 205 5.06 -22.53 -11.88
CA GLU A 205 4.45 -21.31 -12.45
C GLU A 205 5.37 -20.09 -12.38
N LEU A 206 6.10 -19.94 -11.27
CA LEU A 206 7.05 -18.83 -11.06
C LEU A 206 8.21 -18.81 -12.08
N GLU A 207 8.70 -19.98 -12.49
CA GLU A 207 9.78 -20.09 -13.50
C GLU A 207 9.30 -19.66 -14.90
N TYR A 208 7.98 -19.72 -15.13
CA TYR A 208 7.34 -19.35 -16.38
C TYR A 208 6.74 -17.94 -16.39
N MET A 209 6.88 -17.18 -15.31
CA MET A 209 6.25 -15.87 -15.13
C MET A 209 6.62 -14.85 -16.22
N TYR A 210 7.81 -14.99 -16.82
CA TYR A 210 8.33 -14.18 -17.93
C TYR A 210 8.22 -14.84 -19.30
N ASN A 211 7.72 -16.08 -19.37
CA ASN A 211 7.67 -16.81 -20.62
C ASN A 211 6.40 -16.41 -21.42
N PRO A 212 6.54 -15.79 -22.60
CA PRO A 212 5.39 -15.30 -23.36
C PRO A 212 4.48 -16.42 -23.89
N ALA A 213 4.97 -17.66 -23.97
CA ALA A 213 4.20 -18.80 -24.45
C ALA A 213 3.36 -19.47 -23.37
N TYR A 214 3.63 -19.24 -22.08
CA TYR A 214 3.00 -19.96 -20.96
C TYR A 214 1.47 -19.97 -21.03
N ASN A 215 0.83 -18.80 -21.09
CA ASN A 215 -0.64 -18.70 -21.17
C ASN A 215 -1.21 -19.38 -22.41
N SER A 216 -0.49 -19.32 -23.52
CA SER A 216 -0.93 -19.95 -24.77
C SER A 216 -0.88 -21.46 -24.67
N ILE A 217 0.15 -21.99 -24.00
CA ILE A 217 0.29 -23.41 -23.70
C ILE A 217 -0.82 -23.87 -22.75
N ILE A 218 -1.01 -23.19 -21.62
CA ILE A 218 -2.05 -23.58 -20.64
C ILE A 218 -3.42 -23.56 -21.31
N LYS A 219 -3.76 -22.52 -22.09
CA LYS A 219 -5.03 -22.47 -22.82
C LYS A 219 -5.21 -23.64 -23.78
N ASN A 220 -4.17 -23.98 -24.56
CA ASN A 220 -4.28 -25.01 -25.58
C ASN A 220 -4.33 -26.43 -24.99
N LEU A 221 -3.79 -26.62 -23.80
CA LEU A 221 -3.75 -27.91 -23.11
C LEU A 221 -4.91 -28.11 -22.14
N THR A 222 -5.55 -27.03 -21.67
CA THR A 222 -6.69 -27.10 -20.73
C THR A 222 -8.00 -27.12 -21.52
N PRO A 223 -8.97 -27.98 -21.16
CA PRO A 223 -10.32 -27.92 -21.74
C PRO A 223 -10.91 -26.51 -21.64
N SER A 224 -11.65 -26.09 -22.66
CA SER A 224 -12.16 -24.71 -22.77
C SER A 224 -13.09 -24.29 -21.63
N GLU A 225 -13.76 -25.24 -20.98
CA GLU A 225 -14.68 -24.98 -19.87
C GLU A 225 -13.96 -24.69 -18.55
N ASP A 226 -12.67 -25.03 -18.43
CA ASP A 226 -11.90 -24.95 -17.18
C ASP A 226 -10.81 -23.85 -17.20
N TYR A 227 -10.62 -23.16 -18.32
CA TYR A 227 -9.52 -22.22 -18.48
C TYR A 227 -9.95 -20.75 -18.40
N HIS A 228 -9.43 -20.04 -17.40
CA HIS A 228 -9.48 -18.59 -17.32
C HIS A 228 -8.11 -18.00 -17.67
N VAL A 229 -8.05 -17.12 -18.67
CA VAL A 229 -6.81 -16.42 -19.03
C VAL A 229 -6.38 -15.53 -17.88
N LYS A 230 -5.27 -15.90 -17.25
CA LYS A 230 -4.60 -15.04 -16.27
C LYS A 230 -3.36 -14.43 -16.90
N PHE A 231 -3.29 -13.10 -16.91
CA PHE A 231 -2.10 -12.42 -17.39
C PHE A 231 -1.12 -12.15 -16.25
N SER A 232 0.14 -12.49 -16.47
CA SER A 232 1.25 -12.05 -15.64
C SER A 232 1.42 -10.53 -15.79
N PRO A 233 1.68 -9.78 -14.70
CA PRO A 233 2.03 -8.36 -14.76
C PRO A 233 3.12 -8.03 -15.80
N TYR A 234 4.06 -8.96 -16.04
CA TYR A 234 5.15 -8.79 -17.00
C TYR A 234 4.72 -8.88 -18.47
N GLN A 235 3.52 -9.37 -18.77
CA GLN A 235 2.97 -9.31 -20.13
C GLN A 235 2.47 -7.91 -20.50
N PHE A 236 2.38 -7.00 -19.51
CA PHE A 236 1.95 -5.62 -19.68
C PHE A 236 3.09 -4.61 -19.69
N LEU A 237 4.21 -4.94 -19.04
CA LEU A 237 5.28 -3.99 -18.71
C LEU A 237 6.62 -4.49 -19.24
N ASN A 238 7.47 -3.56 -19.67
CA ASN A 238 8.91 -3.85 -19.75
C ASN A 238 9.48 -3.91 -18.32
N ASN A 239 10.55 -4.68 -18.08
CA ASN A 239 11.10 -4.92 -16.73
C ASN A 239 11.32 -3.64 -15.91
N ASP A 240 11.74 -2.55 -16.54
CA ASP A 240 11.99 -1.26 -15.88
C ASP A 240 10.70 -0.62 -15.32
N GLU A 241 9.54 -0.90 -15.92
CA GLU A 241 8.26 -0.32 -15.50
C GLU A 241 7.62 -1.08 -14.33
N TYR A 242 7.79 -2.41 -14.27
CA TYR A 242 7.28 -3.24 -13.17
C TYR A 242 7.96 -2.89 -11.84
N ASN A 243 9.27 -2.66 -11.86
CA ASN A 243 10.07 -2.35 -10.67
C ASN A 243 9.86 -0.93 -10.10
N ASN A 244 8.97 -0.12 -10.71
CA ASN A 244 8.68 1.24 -10.25
C ASN A 244 7.60 1.31 -9.15
N LEU A 245 6.93 0.21 -8.85
CA LEU A 245 5.98 0.09 -7.73
C LEU A 245 6.58 -0.81 -6.65
N SER A 246 6.25 -0.55 -5.39
CA SER A 246 6.56 -1.47 -4.29
C SER A 246 5.74 -2.75 -4.41
N ASP A 247 6.21 -3.84 -3.79
CA ASP A 247 5.52 -5.14 -3.81
C ASP A 247 4.05 -5.05 -3.38
N ARG A 248 3.76 -4.23 -2.36
CA ARG A 248 2.39 -4.00 -1.88
C ARG A 248 1.53 -3.22 -2.86
N LYS A 249 2.10 -2.25 -3.59
CA LYS A 249 1.38 -1.55 -4.68
C LYS A 249 1.15 -2.47 -5.88
N ASN A 250 2.10 -3.37 -6.18
CA ASN A 250 1.92 -4.41 -7.19
C ASN A 250 0.84 -5.43 -6.79
N GLU A 251 0.73 -5.76 -5.50
CA GLU A 251 -0.35 -6.59 -4.95
C GLU A 251 -1.73 -5.94 -5.18
N LEU A 252 -1.86 -4.63 -4.90
CA LEU A 252 -3.09 -3.86 -5.16
C LEU A 252 -3.43 -3.78 -6.65
N LEU A 253 -2.42 -3.53 -7.50
CA LEU A 253 -2.59 -3.46 -8.95
C LEU A 253 -3.09 -4.80 -9.51
N SER A 254 -2.48 -5.90 -9.06
CA SER A 254 -2.85 -7.25 -9.47
C SER A 254 -4.28 -7.58 -9.04
N TYR A 255 -4.66 -7.25 -7.79
CA TYR A 255 -6.03 -7.42 -7.29
C TYR A 255 -7.06 -6.62 -8.08
N TYR A 256 -6.83 -5.32 -8.26
CA TYR A 256 -7.73 -4.47 -9.05
C TYR A 256 -7.90 -5.04 -10.46
N PHE A 257 -6.79 -5.45 -11.07
CA PHE A 257 -6.80 -5.94 -12.42
C PHE A 257 -7.58 -7.26 -12.58
N GLU A 258 -7.38 -8.19 -11.65
CA GLU A 258 -8.16 -9.44 -11.58
C GLU A 258 -9.66 -9.14 -11.58
N LYS A 259 -10.12 -8.28 -10.66
CA LYS A 259 -11.55 -7.92 -10.53
C LYS A 259 -12.15 -7.25 -11.75
N ILE A 260 -11.42 -6.35 -12.43
CA ILE A 260 -11.96 -5.72 -13.64
C ILE A 260 -11.96 -6.68 -14.83
N THR A 261 -11.05 -7.66 -14.87
CA THR A 261 -10.98 -8.63 -15.97
C THR A 261 -12.01 -9.74 -15.85
N GLU A 262 -12.49 -10.07 -14.64
CA GLU A 262 -13.57 -11.04 -14.41
C GLU A 262 -14.86 -10.71 -15.22
N ASN A 263 -15.11 -9.43 -15.48
CA ASN A 263 -16.31 -8.96 -16.17
C ASN A 263 -16.12 -8.74 -17.69
N LEU A 264 -14.94 -9.04 -18.24
CA LEU A 264 -14.65 -8.86 -19.66
C LEU A 264 -14.86 -10.16 -20.43
N GLU A 265 -15.41 -10.07 -21.64
CA GLU A 265 -15.46 -11.21 -22.55
C GLU A 265 -14.04 -11.60 -23.01
N GLU A 266 -13.82 -12.87 -23.38
CA GLU A 266 -12.51 -13.33 -23.91
C GLU A 266 -12.01 -12.47 -25.09
N SER A 267 -12.93 -12.05 -25.96
CA SER A 267 -12.62 -11.21 -27.13
C SER A 267 -12.06 -9.83 -26.74
N GLU A 268 -12.39 -9.37 -25.54
CA GLU A 268 -11.91 -8.12 -24.98
C GLU A 268 -10.63 -8.32 -24.18
N LEU A 269 -10.41 -9.50 -23.61
CA LEU A 269 -9.24 -9.81 -22.79
C LEU A 269 -7.96 -9.88 -23.62
N TYR A 270 -8.02 -10.57 -24.75
CA TYR A 270 -6.82 -10.90 -25.51
C TYR A 270 -7.05 -10.94 -27.02
N SER A 271 -5.94 -10.89 -27.74
CA SER A 271 -5.91 -11.18 -29.16
C SER A 271 -4.93 -12.32 -29.43
N VAL A 272 -5.17 -13.07 -30.49
CA VAL A 272 -4.23 -14.09 -30.95
C VAL A 272 -3.29 -13.46 -31.96
N LYS A 273 -1.98 -13.56 -31.71
CA LYS A 273 -0.94 -13.11 -32.66
C LYS A 273 0.06 -14.22 -32.90
N THR A 274 0.43 -14.43 -34.16
CA THR A 274 1.52 -15.35 -34.50
C THR A 274 2.84 -14.78 -33.96
N GLN A 275 3.51 -15.56 -33.12
CA GLN A 275 4.84 -15.26 -32.60
C GLN A 275 5.79 -16.42 -32.85
N THR A 276 7.08 -16.16 -32.69
CA THR A 276 8.13 -17.17 -32.80
C THR A 276 8.82 -17.32 -31.46
N TYR A 277 8.80 -18.53 -30.92
CA TYR A 277 9.62 -18.90 -29.76
C TYR A 277 10.96 -19.44 -30.25
N ASN A 278 12.07 -18.94 -29.68
CA ASN A 278 13.42 -19.37 -30.03
C ASN A 278 14.09 -20.05 -28.84
N TYR A 279 14.43 -21.32 -29.00
CA TYR A 279 15.23 -22.04 -28.02
C TYR A 279 16.73 -21.95 -28.36
N TYR A 280 17.51 -21.43 -27.41
CA TYR A 280 18.96 -21.38 -27.49
C TYR A 280 19.54 -22.62 -26.83
N MET A 281 20.30 -23.40 -27.60
CA MET A 281 20.91 -24.62 -27.09
C MET A 281 21.84 -24.34 -25.91
N ALA A 282 21.78 -25.20 -24.91
CA ALA A 282 22.72 -25.22 -23.78
C ALA A 282 24.12 -25.64 -24.24
N MET A 283 24.21 -26.50 -25.27
CA MET A 283 25.49 -26.85 -25.87
C MET A 283 25.99 -25.72 -26.80
N ALA A 284 27.17 -25.16 -26.50
CA ALA A 284 27.75 -24.03 -27.25
C ALA A 284 28.22 -24.37 -28.69
N TYR A 285 28.29 -25.66 -29.05
CA TYR A 285 28.89 -26.13 -30.31
C TYR A 285 27.98 -26.00 -31.54
N TYR A 286 26.69 -25.68 -31.36
CA TYR A 286 25.72 -25.52 -32.44
C TYR A 286 24.98 -24.18 -32.30
N HIS A 287 25.37 -23.21 -33.13
CA HIS A 287 24.61 -21.96 -33.30
C HIS A 287 23.46 -22.19 -34.29
N THR A 288 22.51 -23.05 -33.94
CA THR A 288 21.26 -23.21 -34.70
C THR A 288 20.14 -22.50 -33.97
N SER A 289 19.44 -21.60 -34.66
CA SER A 289 18.20 -21.00 -34.16
C SER A 289 17.09 -22.06 -34.22
N ASN A 290 16.57 -22.46 -33.06
CA ASN A 290 15.49 -23.43 -32.96
C ASN A 290 14.19 -22.67 -32.79
N LEU A 291 13.55 -22.39 -33.93
CA LEU A 291 12.36 -21.56 -34.00
C LEU A 291 11.11 -22.42 -34.09
N VAL A 292 10.09 -22.07 -33.32
CA VAL A 292 8.74 -22.61 -33.45
C VAL A 292 7.74 -21.45 -33.46
N THR A 293 6.88 -21.45 -34.48
CA THR A 293 5.81 -20.46 -34.60
C THR A 293 4.58 -20.95 -33.84
N TYR A 294 3.96 -20.07 -33.06
CA TYR A 294 2.77 -20.40 -32.29
C TYR A 294 1.80 -19.23 -32.25
N ASN A 295 0.53 -19.55 -31.96
CA ASN A 295 -0.54 -18.58 -31.80
C ASN A 295 -0.52 -18.07 -30.35
N ALA A 296 0.14 -16.94 -30.13
CA ALA A 296 0.30 -16.34 -28.82
C ALA A 296 -0.96 -15.59 -28.39
N ILE A 297 -1.43 -15.89 -27.18
CA ILE A 297 -2.41 -15.08 -26.46
C ILE A 297 -1.68 -13.86 -25.93
N VAL A 298 -1.98 -12.70 -26.51
CA VAL A 298 -1.43 -11.43 -26.04
C VAL A 298 -2.54 -10.56 -25.47
N PRO A 299 -2.28 -9.81 -24.38
CA PRO A 299 -3.30 -8.92 -23.85
C PRO A 299 -3.77 -7.91 -24.90
N SER A 300 -5.07 -7.67 -24.94
CA SER A 300 -5.66 -6.74 -25.90
C SER A 300 -5.20 -5.30 -25.64
N THR A 301 -5.37 -4.42 -26.63
CA THR A 301 -5.08 -2.98 -26.46
C THR A 301 -5.94 -2.36 -25.34
N LYS A 302 -7.20 -2.81 -25.20
CA LYS A 302 -8.12 -2.36 -24.14
C LYS A 302 -7.54 -2.70 -22.76
N VAL A 303 -7.14 -3.96 -22.59
CA VAL A 303 -6.60 -4.47 -21.33
C VAL A 303 -5.26 -3.82 -20.97
N LYS A 304 -4.35 -3.65 -21.94
CA LYS A 304 -3.09 -2.90 -21.72
C LYS A 304 -3.33 -1.47 -21.25
N ARG A 305 -4.32 -0.79 -21.84
CA ARG A 305 -4.70 0.57 -21.44
C ARG A 305 -5.23 0.61 -20.01
N LEU A 306 -6.10 -0.33 -19.64
CA LEU A 306 -6.65 -0.43 -18.28
C LEU A 306 -5.54 -0.68 -17.25
N TRP A 307 -4.62 -1.60 -17.53
CA TRP A 307 -3.45 -1.87 -16.67
C TRP A 307 -2.62 -0.61 -16.45
N ASN A 308 -2.23 0.08 -17.53
CA ASN A 308 -1.37 1.26 -17.45
C ASN A 308 -2.05 2.44 -16.74
N GLN A 309 -3.35 2.64 -16.95
CA GLN A 309 -4.13 3.65 -16.22
C GLN A 309 -4.17 3.34 -14.73
N ALA A 310 -4.48 2.09 -14.35
CA ALA A 310 -4.52 1.67 -12.97
C ALA A 310 -3.17 1.80 -12.27
N ARG A 311 -2.10 1.35 -12.93
CA ARG A 311 -0.71 1.49 -12.44
C ARG A 311 -0.37 2.96 -12.16
N LYS A 312 -0.73 3.86 -13.08
CA LYS A 312 -0.47 5.30 -12.90
C LYS A 312 -1.25 5.85 -11.71
N ILE A 313 -2.53 5.53 -11.59
CA ILE A 313 -3.37 5.98 -10.47
C ILE A 313 -2.83 5.45 -9.13
N ILE A 314 -2.48 4.17 -9.04
CA ILE A 314 -1.88 3.58 -7.84
C ILE A 314 -0.55 4.26 -7.47
N LYS A 315 0.29 4.56 -8.47
CA LYS A 315 1.56 5.26 -8.25
C LYS A 315 1.33 6.69 -7.73
N ASP A 316 0.41 7.40 -8.34
CA ASP A 316 0.27 8.84 -8.17
C ASP A 316 -0.61 9.19 -6.96
N GLU A 317 -1.67 8.41 -6.68
CA GLU A 317 -2.66 8.71 -5.63
C GLU A 317 -2.41 7.97 -4.31
N ILE A 318 -1.79 6.78 -4.32
CA ILE A 318 -1.37 6.12 -3.07
C ILE A 318 0.00 6.66 -2.68
N LYS A 319 0.03 7.69 -1.84
CA LYS A 319 1.28 8.26 -1.32
C LYS A 319 1.81 7.45 -0.15
N GLN A 320 0.90 7.07 0.73
CA GLN A 320 1.17 6.30 1.93
C GLN A 320 1.80 4.95 1.61
N THR A 321 2.52 4.44 2.61
CA THR A 321 2.93 3.05 2.60
C THR A 321 1.69 2.15 2.62
N VAL A 322 1.76 1.00 1.96
CA VAL A 322 0.71 -0.02 2.04
C VAL A 322 1.20 -1.11 2.98
N LYS A 323 0.54 -1.30 4.13
CA LYS A 323 0.85 -2.35 5.11
C LYS A 323 -0.42 -3.10 5.47
N LYS A 324 -0.26 -4.32 5.95
CA LYS A 324 -1.36 -5.07 6.54
C LYS A 324 -1.76 -4.43 7.87
N PHE A 325 -3.03 -4.55 8.27
CA PHE A 325 -3.57 -4.01 9.52
C PHE A 325 -2.78 -4.49 10.74
N ASP A 326 -2.35 -5.75 10.74
CA ASP A 326 -1.53 -6.37 11.79
C ASP A 326 -0.01 -6.23 11.57
N SER A 327 0.40 -5.43 10.58
CA SER A 327 1.79 -5.21 10.17
C SER A 327 2.56 -6.46 9.72
N SER A 328 1.89 -7.61 9.54
CA SER A 328 2.56 -8.83 9.09
C SER A 328 2.92 -8.80 7.60
N SER A 329 3.89 -9.62 7.20
CA SER A 329 4.30 -9.79 5.79
C SER A 329 3.33 -10.62 4.97
N ASN A 330 2.25 -11.14 5.57
CA ASN A 330 1.22 -11.89 4.87
C ASN A 330 0.50 -11.02 3.81
N PRO A 331 -0.11 -11.63 2.78
CA PRO A 331 -0.93 -10.90 1.81
C PRO A 331 -2.04 -10.07 2.46
N LEU A 332 -2.37 -8.95 1.83
CA LEU A 332 -3.52 -8.13 2.21
C LEU A 332 -4.82 -8.93 2.00
N THR A 333 -5.75 -8.78 2.92
CA THR A 333 -7.13 -9.25 2.75
C THR A 333 -7.82 -8.45 1.63
N GLU A 334 -8.92 -8.98 1.08
CA GLU A 334 -9.69 -8.23 0.08
C GLU A 334 -10.20 -6.89 0.62
N ILE A 335 -10.58 -6.81 1.89
CA ILE A 335 -11.07 -5.59 2.53
C ILE A 335 -9.95 -4.55 2.65
N GLU A 336 -8.75 -4.97 3.07
CA GLU A 336 -7.57 -4.10 3.09
C GLU A 336 -7.24 -3.59 1.67
N LYS A 337 -7.32 -4.46 0.66
CA LYS A 337 -7.07 -4.08 -0.73
C LYS A 337 -8.08 -3.05 -1.22
N LEU A 338 -9.36 -3.21 -0.90
CA LEU A 338 -10.41 -2.24 -1.25
C LEU A 338 -10.24 -0.91 -0.51
N ALA A 339 -9.87 -0.95 0.77
CA ALA A 339 -9.63 0.25 1.57
C ALA A 339 -8.48 1.10 0.97
N TYR A 340 -7.37 0.46 0.58
CA TYR A 340 -6.24 1.16 -0.03
C TYR A 340 -6.47 1.62 -1.48
N LEU A 341 -7.42 1.04 -2.21
CA LEU A 341 -7.64 1.41 -3.60
C LEU A 341 -8.28 2.81 -3.70
N PRO A 342 -7.70 3.73 -4.51
CA PRO A 342 -8.33 5.01 -4.78
C PRO A 342 -9.74 4.86 -5.34
N SER A 343 -10.64 5.77 -4.99
CA SER A 343 -12.06 5.71 -5.37
C SER A 343 -12.27 5.56 -6.89
N LYS A 344 -11.43 6.20 -7.72
CA LYS A 344 -11.45 6.08 -9.19
C LYS A 344 -11.26 4.65 -9.70
N LEU A 345 -10.51 3.82 -8.98
CA LEU A 345 -10.31 2.42 -9.30
C LEU A 345 -11.36 1.57 -8.60
N ARG A 346 -11.53 1.77 -7.30
CA ARG A 346 -12.45 1.00 -6.45
C ARG A 346 -13.87 0.97 -7.01
N ASN A 347 -14.36 2.09 -7.53
CA ASN A 347 -15.72 2.19 -8.08
C ASN A 347 -15.93 1.37 -9.38
N ASN A 348 -14.86 0.90 -10.03
CA ASN A 348 -14.96 0.02 -11.19
C ASN A 348 -15.00 -1.47 -10.81
N ILE A 349 -14.79 -1.80 -9.52
CA ILE A 349 -14.89 -3.17 -9.03
C ILE A 349 -16.34 -3.45 -8.66
N ASN A 350 -16.91 -4.51 -9.23
CA ASN A 350 -18.20 -5.03 -8.79
C ASN A 350 -17.99 -5.90 -7.55
N TYR A 351 -18.28 -5.38 -6.36
CA TYR A 351 -18.17 -6.12 -5.11
C TYR A 351 -19.56 -6.47 -4.56
N SER A 352 -19.75 -7.70 -4.09
CA SER A 352 -20.99 -8.11 -3.43
C SER A 352 -21.09 -7.47 -2.04
N SER A 353 -21.72 -6.30 -1.97
CA SER A 353 -21.92 -5.52 -0.74
C SER A 353 -22.82 -6.20 0.30
N ASN A 354 -23.45 -7.32 -0.04
CA ASN A 354 -24.44 -8.01 0.79
C ASN A 354 -23.90 -8.53 2.15
N HIS A 355 -22.58 -8.54 2.36
CA HIS A 355 -21.98 -9.04 3.61
C HIS A 355 -21.82 -7.96 4.69
N PHE A 356 -21.86 -6.66 4.33
CA PHE A 356 -21.53 -5.56 5.24
C PHE A 356 -22.65 -4.51 5.31
N ASP A 357 -23.84 -4.92 5.75
CA ASP A 357 -24.95 -3.98 6.01
C ASP A 357 -24.91 -3.51 7.48
N PHE A 358 -24.71 -2.20 7.67
CA PHE A 358 -24.77 -1.53 8.98
C PHE A 358 -26.08 -0.75 9.19
N GLY A 359 -27.08 -0.93 8.31
CA GLY A 359 -28.34 -0.17 8.31
C GLY A 359 -28.18 1.24 7.73
N GLU A 360 -29.18 2.10 7.92
CA GLU A 360 -29.09 3.52 7.51
C GLU A 360 -28.16 4.33 8.45
N LYS A 361 -28.29 4.09 9.75
CA LYS A 361 -27.40 4.61 10.80
C LYS A 361 -27.49 3.71 12.05
N THR A 362 -26.36 3.49 12.72
CA THR A 362 -26.25 2.63 13.91
C THR A 362 -25.16 3.13 14.85
N ILE A 363 -25.40 3.07 16.16
CA ILE A 363 -24.36 3.27 17.18
C ILE A 363 -23.76 1.92 17.55
N SER A 364 -22.44 1.78 17.45
CA SER A 364 -21.71 0.53 17.76
C SER A 364 -20.36 0.83 18.39
N ASP A 365 -19.77 -0.18 19.04
CA ASP A 365 -18.34 -0.13 19.35
C ASP A 365 -17.53 -0.26 18.05
N ILE A 366 -16.48 0.54 17.92
CA ILE A 366 -15.57 0.49 16.77
C ILE A 366 -14.91 -0.88 16.63
N GLY A 367 -14.63 -1.56 17.75
CA GLY A 367 -14.12 -2.93 17.76
C GLY A 367 -15.06 -3.92 17.07
N THR A 368 -16.37 -3.78 17.28
CA THR A 368 -17.39 -4.62 16.62
C THR A 368 -17.45 -4.37 15.12
N ILE A 369 -17.30 -3.11 14.70
CA ILE A 369 -17.23 -2.74 13.27
C ILE A 369 -15.97 -3.34 12.64
N ALA A 370 -14.82 -3.17 13.30
CA ALA A 370 -13.54 -3.71 12.86
C ALA A 370 -13.58 -5.23 12.74
N GLU A 371 -14.12 -5.94 13.74
CA GLU A 371 -14.29 -7.40 13.72
C GLU A 371 -15.21 -7.85 12.57
N LYS A 372 -16.30 -7.13 12.31
CA LYS A 372 -17.19 -7.41 11.17
C LYS A 372 -16.46 -7.25 9.84
N LEU A 373 -15.58 -6.26 9.71
CA LEU A 373 -14.70 -6.06 8.55
C LEU A 373 -13.48 -7.01 8.54
N GLY A 374 -13.39 -7.96 9.47
CA GLY A 374 -12.30 -8.94 9.53
C GLY A 374 -10.98 -8.40 10.08
N PHE A 375 -10.96 -7.19 10.65
CA PHE A 375 -9.78 -6.64 11.32
C PHE A 375 -9.65 -7.18 12.74
N LYS A 376 -8.45 -7.60 13.11
CA LYS A 376 -8.13 -8.06 14.47
C LYS A 376 -7.63 -6.89 15.31
N MET A 377 -8.57 -6.13 15.86
CA MET A 377 -8.28 -4.95 16.68
C MET A 377 -7.83 -5.34 18.10
N GLN A 378 -6.69 -4.79 18.53
CA GLN A 378 -6.26 -4.81 19.94
C GLN A 378 -7.02 -3.74 20.76
N ASP A 379 -6.72 -3.58 22.05
CA ASP A 379 -7.44 -2.61 22.91
C ASP A 379 -7.27 -1.15 22.44
N LYS A 380 -6.13 -0.85 21.80
CA LYS A 380 -5.84 0.42 21.14
C LYS A 380 -5.36 0.16 19.71
N THR A 381 -5.66 1.08 18.81
CA THR A 381 -5.11 1.11 17.44
C THR A 381 -4.14 2.26 17.27
N THR A 382 -3.28 2.17 16.26
CA THR A 382 -2.55 3.33 15.73
C THR A 382 -3.50 4.24 14.93
N LEU A 383 -3.09 5.48 14.63
CA LEU A 383 -3.88 6.37 13.75
C LEU A 383 -4.13 5.68 12.40
N ARG A 384 -3.09 5.13 11.80
CA ARG A 384 -3.16 4.40 10.54
C ARG A 384 -4.13 3.22 10.55
N GLN A 385 -4.10 2.39 11.59
CA GLN A 385 -5.06 1.29 11.74
C GLN A 385 -6.48 1.83 11.85
N SER A 386 -6.66 2.93 12.58
CA SER A 386 -7.95 3.61 12.71
C SER A 386 -8.44 4.14 11.36
N SER A 387 -7.56 4.79 10.58
CA SER A 387 -7.87 5.30 9.24
C SER A 387 -8.24 4.16 8.29
N LEU A 388 -7.54 3.03 8.34
CA LEU A 388 -7.83 1.89 7.49
C LEU A 388 -9.23 1.29 7.76
N ILE A 389 -9.73 1.36 9.01
CA ILE A 389 -11.11 0.96 9.33
C ILE A 389 -12.10 1.93 8.68
N ILE A 390 -11.83 3.24 8.70
CA ILE A 390 -12.66 4.25 8.04
C ILE A 390 -12.64 4.04 6.53
N ASP A 391 -11.47 3.92 5.93
CA ASP A 391 -11.30 3.72 4.49
C ASP A 391 -12.03 2.46 4.01
N ALA A 392 -12.04 1.40 4.84
CA ALA A 392 -12.82 0.19 4.58
C ALA A 392 -14.34 0.45 4.67
N CYS A 393 -14.82 1.20 5.65
CA CYS A 393 -16.24 1.56 5.73
C CYS A 393 -16.67 2.42 4.54
N GLU A 394 -15.84 3.41 4.17
CA GLU A 394 -16.07 4.28 3.03
C GLU A 394 -16.06 3.51 1.71
N ALA A 395 -15.23 2.47 1.60
CA ALA A 395 -15.25 1.53 0.47
C ALA A 395 -16.60 0.82 0.33
N PHE A 396 -17.35 0.64 1.41
CA PHE A 396 -18.69 0.07 1.43
C PHE A 396 -19.82 1.12 1.47
N GLY A 397 -19.50 2.40 1.31
CA GLY A 397 -20.49 3.49 1.28
C GLY A 397 -20.97 3.93 2.66
N TYR A 398 -20.18 3.66 3.71
CA TYR A 398 -20.45 4.09 5.08
C TYR A 398 -19.45 5.14 5.55
N GLU A 399 -19.92 6.03 6.41
CA GLU A 399 -19.11 6.99 7.14
C GLU A 399 -19.17 6.70 8.64
N ILE A 400 -18.12 7.10 9.37
CA ILE A 400 -18.01 6.94 10.83
C ILE A 400 -17.78 8.30 11.48
N GLU A 401 -18.47 8.54 12.60
CA GLU A 401 -18.23 9.67 13.50
C GLU A 401 -18.11 9.17 14.96
N PRO A 402 -17.11 9.60 15.76
CA PRO A 402 -15.97 10.47 15.41
C PRO A 402 -15.09 9.87 14.32
N ASN A 403 -14.53 10.69 13.44
CA ASN A 403 -13.69 10.25 12.31
C ASN A 403 -12.23 10.58 12.62
N VAL A 404 -11.37 9.56 12.66
CA VAL A 404 -9.95 9.74 13.00
C VAL A 404 -9.19 10.66 12.05
N ASN A 405 -9.54 10.69 10.76
CA ASN A 405 -8.88 11.55 9.77
C ASN A 405 -9.18 13.03 10.00
N VAL A 406 -10.15 13.34 10.86
CA VAL A 406 -10.51 14.70 11.27
C VAL A 406 -10.10 14.92 12.73
N ASP A 407 -10.52 14.07 13.65
CA ASP A 407 -10.26 14.26 15.08
C ASP A 407 -8.78 14.03 15.48
N GLN A 408 -8.00 13.38 14.59
CA GLN A 408 -6.57 13.03 14.79
C GLN A 408 -6.33 12.29 16.12
N LYS A 409 -7.24 11.37 16.46
CA LYS A 409 -7.18 10.59 17.70
C LYS A 409 -7.43 9.11 17.42
N PRO A 410 -6.46 8.20 17.69
CA PRO A 410 -6.65 6.79 17.45
C PRO A 410 -7.81 6.20 18.24
N TYR A 411 -8.42 5.18 17.67
CA TYR A 411 -9.54 4.49 18.30
C TYR A 411 -9.10 3.56 19.44
N LYS A 412 -9.97 3.48 20.45
CA LYS A 412 -9.94 2.42 21.46
C LYS A 412 -11.03 1.42 21.11
N LYS A 413 -10.80 0.13 21.36
CA LYS A 413 -11.71 -0.94 20.94
C LYS A 413 -13.18 -0.74 21.36
N ASN A 414 -13.39 -0.19 22.55
CA ASN A 414 -14.70 0.07 23.14
C ASN A 414 -15.24 1.49 22.88
N LEU A 415 -14.62 2.28 22.01
CA LEU A 415 -15.13 3.59 21.65
C LEU A 415 -16.46 3.43 20.90
N LYS A 416 -17.50 4.08 21.41
CA LYS A 416 -18.78 4.20 20.71
C LYS A 416 -18.64 5.16 19.55
N VAL A 417 -19.08 4.71 18.38
CA VAL A 417 -19.12 5.50 17.15
C VAL A 417 -20.49 5.37 16.50
N MET A 418 -20.87 6.40 15.74
CA MET A 418 -22.00 6.35 14.80
C MET A 418 -21.46 5.94 13.43
N ILE A 419 -22.00 4.84 12.88
CA ILE A 419 -21.79 4.45 11.49
C ILE A 419 -23.08 4.70 10.70
N TYR A 420 -22.99 5.32 9.53
CA TYR A 420 -24.15 5.73 8.74
C TYR A 420 -23.86 5.68 7.23
N LYS A 421 -24.90 5.52 6.41
CA LYS A 421 -24.73 5.52 4.95
C LYS A 421 -24.32 6.91 4.46
N SER A 422 -23.30 6.93 3.61
CA SER A 422 -22.86 8.16 2.96
C SER A 422 -23.92 8.66 1.99
N GLN A 423 -24.24 9.95 2.07
CA GLN A 423 -25.25 10.61 1.22
C GLN A 423 -24.65 11.67 0.29
N PHE A 424 -23.40 12.08 0.54
CA PHE A 424 -22.73 13.15 -0.17
C PHE A 424 -21.30 12.75 -0.51
N PRO A 425 -20.69 13.31 -1.57
CA PRO A 425 -19.28 13.08 -1.86
C PRO A 425 -18.42 13.57 -0.68
N ILE A 426 -17.53 12.70 -0.20
CA ILE A 426 -16.63 12.99 0.92
C ILE A 426 -15.71 14.13 0.52
N LYS A 427 -15.78 15.23 1.27
CA LYS A 427 -14.75 16.27 1.29
C LYS A 427 -14.15 16.26 2.70
N LEU A 428 -12.87 15.91 2.82
CA LEU A 428 -12.14 16.12 4.08
C LEU A 428 -12.10 17.62 4.37
N SER A 429 -12.31 17.94 5.64
CA SER A 429 -13.06 19.14 6.00
C SER A 429 -12.17 20.40 6.15
N PRO A 430 -12.65 21.57 5.67
CA PRO A 430 -12.18 22.89 6.08
C PRO A 430 -12.35 23.16 7.58
N ILE A 431 -11.52 24.07 8.09
CA ILE A 431 -11.50 24.63 9.45
C ILE A 431 -12.88 24.86 10.09
N ASP A 432 -13.88 25.26 9.31
CA ASP A 432 -15.23 25.58 9.76
C ASP A 432 -15.94 24.41 10.48
N TYR A 433 -15.76 23.16 10.03
CA TYR A 433 -16.37 22.00 10.70
C TYR A 433 -15.78 21.77 12.09
N HIS A 434 -14.45 21.84 12.21
CA HIS A 434 -13.79 21.62 13.50
C HIS A 434 -14.32 22.59 14.55
N MET A 435 -14.49 23.85 14.16
CA MET A 435 -15.06 24.87 15.02
C MET A 435 -16.53 24.60 15.35
N ALA A 436 -17.34 24.28 14.34
CA ALA A 436 -18.76 23.97 14.56
C ALA A 436 -18.97 22.74 15.46
N ALA A 437 -18.19 21.67 15.25
CA ALA A 437 -18.20 20.47 16.08
C ALA A 437 -17.86 20.78 17.54
N LEU A 438 -16.89 21.66 17.74
CA LEU A 438 -16.42 22.03 19.06
C LEU A 438 -17.38 22.95 19.82
N PHE A 439 -18.02 23.91 19.15
CA PHE A 439 -19.12 24.69 19.74
C PHE A 439 -20.29 23.76 20.11
N THR A 440 -20.60 22.79 19.25
CA THR A 440 -21.65 21.80 19.50
C THR A 440 -21.32 20.93 20.71
N ASP A 441 -20.11 20.36 20.79
CA ASP A 441 -19.67 19.53 21.91
C ASP A 441 -19.74 20.27 23.27
N ILE A 442 -19.37 21.54 23.29
CA ILE A 442 -19.44 22.38 24.49
C ILE A 442 -20.88 22.71 24.86
N GLY A 443 -21.71 23.12 23.90
CA GLY A 443 -23.12 23.42 24.14
C GLY A 443 -23.85 22.20 24.71
N LEU A 444 -23.64 21.03 24.10
CA LEU A 444 -24.17 19.76 24.59
C LEU A 444 -23.62 19.37 25.97
N LYS A 445 -22.36 19.70 26.28
CA LYS A 445 -21.79 19.39 27.60
C LYS A 445 -22.48 20.15 28.74
N ILE A 446 -22.94 21.37 28.48
CA ILE A 446 -23.69 22.17 29.44
C ILE A 446 -25.13 21.62 29.53
N ALA A 447 -25.77 21.42 28.38
CA ALA A 447 -27.16 21.02 28.31
C ALA A 447 -27.45 19.56 28.77
N LEU A 448 -26.45 18.67 28.79
CA LEU A 448 -26.64 17.25 29.17
C LEU A 448 -26.26 16.91 30.62
N GLU A 449 -25.91 17.87 31.47
CA GLU A 449 -25.36 17.56 32.80
C GLU A 449 -26.37 16.94 33.78
N ASP A 450 -27.65 17.28 33.68
CA ASP A 450 -28.71 16.66 34.47
C ASP A 450 -29.31 15.41 33.78
N ASN A 451 -28.67 14.94 32.69
CA ASN A 451 -29.12 13.85 31.83
C ASN A 451 -30.39 14.14 31.00
N GLU A 452 -30.90 15.38 30.98
CA GLU A 452 -32.08 15.80 30.22
C GLU A 452 -31.76 16.99 29.30
N LEU A 453 -31.61 16.73 28.00
CA LEU A 453 -31.49 17.78 26.99
C LEU A 453 -32.87 18.37 26.68
N LEU A 454 -33.09 19.66 26.92
CA LEU A 454 -34.34 20.31 26.56
C LEU A 454 -34.39 20.58 25.04
N PRO A 455 -35.55 20.37 24.37
CA PRO A 455 -35.69 20.63 22.93
C PRO A 455 -35.34 22.07 22.54
N ILE A 456 -35.53 23.02 23.46
CA ILE A 456 -35.26 24.44 23.23
C ILE A 456 -33.75 24.75 23.23
N GLU A 457 -32.97 24.11 24.10
CA GLU A 457 -31.50 24.24 24.13
C GLU A 457 -30.88 23.62 22.88
N MET A 458 -31.35 22.44 22.48
CA MET A 458 -30.92 21.77 21.26
C MET A 458 -31.20 22.63 20.02
N SER A 459 -32.43 23.17 19.93
CA SER A 459 -32.80 24.09 18.84
C SER A 459 -31.96 25.36 18.83
N TYR A 460 -31.58 25.87 20.00
CA TYR A 460 -30.70 27.03 20.10
C TYR A 460 -29.30 26.71 19.58
N ILE A 461 -28.70 25.60 20.00
CA ILE A 461 -27.38 25.16 19.52
C ILE A 461 -27.39 25.00 18.00
N GLU A 462 -28.35 24.26 17.44
CA GLU A 462 -28.46 24.04 15.99
C GLU A 462 -28.61 25.35 15.21
N ASN A 463 -29.47 26.27 15.69
CA ASN A 463 -29.68 27.56 15.03
C ASN A 463 -28.45 28.46 15.13
N TYR A 464 -27.75 28.45 16.26
CA TYR A 464 -26.50 29.18 16.42
C TYR A 464 -25.46 28.67 15.42
N ILE A 465 -25.25 27.35 15.36
CA ILE A 465 -24.28 26.76 14.42
C ILE A 465 -24.64 27.10 12.97
N LYS A 466 -25.92 26.96 12.59
CA LYS A 466 -26.40 27.26 11.25
C LYS A 466 -26.24 28.73 10.86
N LYS A 467 -26.30 29.64 11.83
CA LYS A 467 -26.17 31.08 11.62
C LYS A 467 -24.71 31.51 11.51
N GLU A 468 -23.84 30.96 12.36
CA GLU A 468 -22.46 31.42 12.53
C GLU A 468 -21.44 30.64 11.69
N PHE A 469 -21.76 29.42 11.23
CA PHE A 469 -20.84 28.58 10.45
C PHE A 469 -21.40 28.18 9.07
N THR A 470 -20.57 28.31 8.04
CA THR A 470 -20.87 27.94 6.66
C THR A 470 -20.48 26.49 6.35
N LEU A 471 -21.28 25.54 6.83
CA LEU A 471 -21.05 24.11 6.60
C LEU A 471 -21.60 23.64 5.24
N SER A 472 -20.93 22.68 4.61
CA SER A 472 -21.46 21.93 3.47
C SER A 472 -22.59 20.96 3.90
N PRO A 473 -23.38 20.42 2.95
CA PRO A 473 -24.39 19.39 3.29
C PRO A 473 -23.80 18.17 3.99
N SER A 474 -22.60 17.72 3.58
CA SER A 474 -21.91 16.59 4.18
C SER A 474 -21.50 16.87 5.62
N GLU A 475 -20.94 18.07 5.88
CA GLU A 475 -20.50 18.48 7.22
C GLU A 475 -21.67 18.67 8.17
N ARG A 476 -22.80 19.21 7.69
CA ARG A 476 -24.02 19.30 8.48
C ARG A 476 -24.54 17.92 8.89
N LEU A 477 -24.60 16.98 7.94
CA LEU A 477 -25.02 15.61 8.24
C LEU A 477 -24.08 14.97 9.27
N ARG A 478 -22.78 15.16 9.10
CA ARG A 478 -21.78 14.61 10.02
C ARG A 478 -21.90 15.20 11.43
N LEU A 479 -22.08 16.52 11.54
CA LEU A 479 -22.31 17.19 12.83
C LEU A 479 -23.61 16.72 13.51
N GLN A 480 -24.65 16.46 12.72
CA GLN A 480 -25.88 15.85 13.21
C GLN A 480 -25.61 14.44 13.76
N MET A 481 -24.86 13.60 13.05
CA MET A 481 -24.49 12.24 13.51
C MET A 481 -23.66 12.28 14.79
N ARG A 482 -22.72 13.24 14.89
CA ARG A 482 -21.96 13.50 16.12
C ARG A 482 -22.87 13.85 17.29
N THR A 483 -23.83 14.75 17.06
CA THR A 483 -24.78 15.19 18.08
C THR A 483 -25.66 14.04 18.56
N GLU A 484 -26.23 13.25 17.63
CA GLU A 484 -27.03 12.07 17.96
C GLU A 484 -26.24 11.04 18.78
N LEU A 485 -24.97 10.81 18.42
CA LEU A 485 -24.08 9.93 19.18
C LEU A 485 -23.92 10.44 20.63
N ILE A 486 -23.58 11.72 20.80
CA ILE A 486 -23.36 12.34 22.12
C ILE A 486 -24.62 12.27 22.98
N VAL A 487 -25.78 12.60 22.42
CA VAL A 487 -27.06 12.58 23.14
C VAL A 487 -27.40 11.16 23.61
N HIS A 488 -27.09 10.15 22.80
CA HIS A 488 -27.36 8.75 23.14
C HIS A 488 -26.36 8.18 24.17
N THR A 489 -25.06 8.46 24.02
CA THR A 489 -24.03 7.93 24.92
C THR A 489 -23.97 8.71 26.23
N LYS A 490 -24.35 10.00 26.20
CA LYS A 490 -24.14 10.99 27.28
C LYS A 490 -22.66 11.12 27.67
N GLU A 491 -21.76 10.67 26.81
CA GLU A 491 -20.32 10.72 27.02
C GLU A 491 -19.72 11.82 26.14
N ILE A 492 -19.17 12.85 26.76
CA ILE A 492 -18.44 13.91 26.06
C ILE A 492 -17.06 14.05 26.70
N ASN A 493 -16.01 13.71 25.95
CA ASN A 493 -14.64 13.93 26.39
C ASN A 493 -14.20 15.37 26.07
N THR A 494 -14.72 16.34 26.82
CA THR A 494 -14.43 17.76 26.59
C THR A 494 -13.07 18.23 27.10
N ASN A 495 -12.37 17.47 27.96
CA ASN A 495 -11.17 17.98 28.61
C ASN A 495 -10.00 18.21 27.63
N ASP A 496 -9.85 17.37 26.60
CA ASP A 496 -8.82 17.56 25.56
C ASP A 496 -9.27 18.64 24.55
N THR A 497 -10.55 18.65 24.18
CA THR A 497 -11.16 19.61 23.24
C THR A 497 -11.13 21.04 23.77
N ILE A 498 -11.47 21.24 25.05
CA ILE A 498 -11.39 22.54 25.73
C ILE A 498 -9.93 23.00 25.84
N LYS A 499 -8.98 22.09 26.14
CA LYS A 499 -7.54 22.43 26.14
C LYS A 499 -7.01 22.86 24.77
N LYS A 500 -7.44 22.19 23.68
CA LYS A 500 -7.10 22.59 22.30
C LYS A 500 -7.66 23.98 21.98
N LEU A 501 -8.94 24.22 22.31
CA LEU A 501 -9.59 25.54 22.28
C LEU A 501 -8.77 26.63 22.97
N ILE A 502 -8.36 26.39 24.21
CA ILE A 502 -7.61 27.36 25.02
C ILE A 502 -6.26 27.71 24.38
N LYS A 503 -5.62 26.74 23.72
CA LYS A 503 -4.36 26.94 23.01
C LYS A 503 -4.54 27.76 21.71
N MET A 504 -5.72 27.71 21.11
CA MET A 504 -6.00 28.22 19.75
C MET A 504 -6.80 29.54 19.72
N LEU A 505 -7.38 29.99 20.84
CA LEU A 505 -8.20 31.22 20.90
C LEU A 505 -7.43 32.43 21.44
N ASN A 506 -7.55 33.57 20.74
CA ASN A 506 -7.23 34.89 21.30
C ASN A 506 -8.30 35.33 22.33
N ASP A 507 -8.02 36.41 23.07
CA ASP A 507 -8.91 36.85 24.16
C ASP A 507 -10.32 37.29 23.69
N SER A 508 -10.44 37.83 22.47
CA SER A 508 -11.74 38.17 21.85
C SER A 508 -12.59 36.92 21.52
N SER A 509 -11.95 35.84 21.07
CA SER A 509 -12.65 34.61 20.73
C SER A 509 -13.09 33.84 21.99
N LYS A 510 -12.32 33.93 23.09
CA LYS A 510 -12.73 33.41 24.41
C LYS A 510 -14.00 34.08 24.91
N GLU A 511 -14.14 35.39 24.69
CA GLU A 511 -15.36 36.13 25.03
C GLU A 511 -16.57 35.65 24.20
N THR A 512 -16.38 35.38 22.90
CA THR A 512 -17.47 34.89 22.05
C THR A 512 -17.94 33.49 22.47
N VAL A 513 -17.01 32.57 22.75
CA VAL A 513 -17.32 31.24 23.28
C VAL A 513 -18.04 31.35 24.63
N SER A 514 -17.60 32.28 25.49
CA SER A 514 -18.23 32.53 26.79
C SER A 514 -19.68 33.02 26.65
N LYS A 515 -19.94 33.96 25.74
CA LYS A 515 -21.29 34.45 25.44
C LYS A 515 -22.19 33.35 24.90
N PHE A 516 -21.67 32.52 23.98
CA PHE A 516 -22.40 31.37 23.46
C PHE A 516 -22.79 30.39 24.57
N ILE A 517 -21.81 29.97 25.37
CA ILE A 517 -21.97 29.04 26.49
C ILE A 517 -23.02 29.52 27.51
N ILE A 518 -22.95 30.80 27.91
CA ILE A 518 -23.94 31.38 28.83
C ILE A 518 -25.32 31.42 28.17
N SER A 519 -25.38 31.75 26.88
CA SER A 519 -26.66 31.82 26.17
C SER A 519 -27.32 30.45 26.10
N VAL A 520 -26.58 29.38 25.82
CA VAL A 520 -27.10 28.00 25.84
C VAL A 520 -27.72 27.68 27.20
N ALA A 521 -27.00 27.95 28.30
CA ALA A 521 -27.48 27.66 29.66
C ALA A 521 -28.70 28.50 30.10
N LYS A 522 -28.92 29.67 29.47
CA LYS A 522 -30.01 30.59 29.83
C LYS A 522 -31.28 30.38 29.00
N VAL A 523 -31.25 29.60 27.93
CA VAL A 523 -32.32 29.56 26.91
C VAL A 523 -33.71 29.24 27.48
N ASP A 524 -33.79 28.43 28.53
CA ASP A 524 -35.05 28.07 29.22
C ASP A 524 -35.42 29.02 30.37
N GLY A 525 -34.60 30.03 30.64
CA GLY A 525 -34.76 31.00 31.71
C GLY A 525 -34.29 30.54 33.09
N ILE A 526 -33.80 29.30 33.24
CA ILE A 526 -33.45 28.70 34.54
C ILE A 526 -32.06 28.08 34.48
N ILE A 527 -31.09 28.68 35.17
CA ILE A 527 -29.75 28.09 35.28
C ILE A 527 -29.69 27.22 36.54
N LYS A 528 -29.54 25.91 36.37
CA LYS A 528 -29.42 24.95 37.47
C LYS A 528 -28.03 25.03 38.12
N ASP A 529 -27.94 24.62 39.40
CA ASP A 529 -26.66 24.59 40.14
C ASP A 529 -25.61 23.66 39.49
N SER A 530 -26.05 22.58 38.83
CA SER A 530 -25.20 21.67 38.06
C SER A 530 -24.59 22.34 36.81
N GLU A 531 -25.40 23.09 36.07
CA GLU A 531 -24.96 23.86 34.89
C GLU A 531 -24.01 24.98 35.30
N LEU A 532 -24.31 25.70 36.40
CA LEU A 532 -23.44 26.75 36.94
C LEU A 532 -22.05 26.23 37.31
N LYS A 533 -21.96 25.03 37.89
CA LYS A 533 -20.67 24.38 38.21
C LYS A 533 -19.86 24.05 36.96
N ILE A 534 -20.51 23.65 35.87
CA ILE A 534 -19.83 23.46 34.58
C ILE A 534 -19.36 24.79 34.04
N LEU A 535 -20.22 25.82 34.03
CA LEU A 535 -19.85 27.16 33.58
C LEU A 535 -18.61 27.65 34.31
N GLN A 536 -18.58 27.57 35.64
CA GLN A 536 -17.41 27.92 36.45
C GLN A 536 -16.17 27.10 36.05
N LYS A 537 -16.33 25.79 35.80
CA LYS A 537 -15.23 24.92 35.39
C LYS A 537 -14.69 25.29 34.00
N ILE A 538 -15.56 25.53 33.02
CA ILE A 538 -15.17 25.91 31.66
C ILE A 538 -14.53 27.30 31.67
N PHE A 539 -15.09 28.28 32.38
CA PHE A 539 -14.52 29.64 32.48
C PHE A 539 -13.14 29.63 33.12
N LYS A 540 -12.95 28.84 34.19
CA LYS A 540 -11.64 28.63 34.80
C LYS A 540 -10.65 27.99 33.83
N GLN A 541 -11.10 27.02 33.02
CA GLN A 541 -10.27 26.42 31.98
C GLN A 541 -9.91 27.46 30.90
N LEU A 542 -10.84 28.33 30.49
CA LEU A 542 -10.62 29.43 29.54
C LEU A 542 -9.71 30.55 30.07
N GLY A 543 -9.32 30.51 31.36
CA GLY A 543 -8.50 31.54 31.99
C GLY A 543 -9.28 32.82 32.34
N LEU A 544 -10.61 32.75 32.38
CA LEU A 544 -11.49 33.87 32.73
C LEU A 544 -11.80 33.87 34.24
N SER A 545 -11.95 35.06 34.82
CA SER A 545 -12.26 35.19 36.25
C SER A 545 -13.72 34.84 36.56
N GLU A 546 -13.97 34.41 37.79
CA GLU A 546 -15.33 34.14 38.28
C GLU A 546 -16.17 35.42 38.36
N ASP A 547 -15.51 36.57 38.59
CA ASP A 547 -16.14 37.89 38.54
C ASP A 547 -16.70 38.22 37.15
N TYR A 548 -15.99 37.82 36.08
CA TYR A 548 -16.43 38.03 34.70
C TYR A 548 -17.64 37.17 34.34
N LEU A 549 -17.69 35.92 34.84
CA LEU A 549 -18.87 35.06 34.69
C LEU A 549 -20.08 35.69 35.38
N ASN A 550 -19.91 36.13 36.63
CA ASN A 550 -20.98 36.75 37.41
C ASN A 550 -21.46 38.08 36.80
N SER A 551 -20.55 38.92 36.30
CA SER A 551 -20.93 40.17 35.62
C SER A 551 -21.68 39.89 34.32
N SER A 552 -21.24 38.92 33.52
CA SER A 552 -21.89 38.55 32.26
C SER A 552 -23.28 37.96 32.48
N LEU A 553 -23.45 37.12 33.50
CA LEU A 553 -24.77 36.62 33.93
C LEU A 553 -25.68 37.79 34.34
N SER A 554 -25.17 38.73 35.14
CA SER A 554 -25.91 39.90 35.61
C SER A 554 -26.34 40.84 34.48
N GLU A 555 -25.45 41.07 33.51
CA GLU A 555 -25.70 41.93 32.34
C GLU A 555 -26.73 41.32 31.39
N LEU A 556 -26.71 39.99 31.21
CA LEU A 556 -27.72 39.28 30.45
C LEU A 556 -29.07 39.24 31.16
N ILE A 557 -29.11 39.16 32.50
CA ILE A 557 -30.32 39.23 33.32
C ILE A 557 -30.99 40.60 33.21
N ASN A 558 -30.22 41.69 33.21
CA ASN A 558 -30.75 43.05 33.16
C ASN A 558 -31.23 43.49 31.77
N ASN A 559 -30.80 42.82 30.69
CA ASN A 559 -31.16 43.14 29.30
C ASN A 559 -32.41 42.39 28.79
N THR A 560 -32.95 41.43 29.54
CA THR A 560 -34.18 40.70 29.20
C THR A 560 -35.27 41.02 30.22
N GLU A 561 -36.48 41.35 29.79
CA GLU A 561 -37.67 41.51 30.67
C GLU A 561 -38.09 40.20 31.39
N GLU A 562 -37.30 39.13 31.27
CA GLU A 562 -37.53 37.82 31.89
C GLU A 562 -36.63 37.61 33.12
N VAL A 563 -37.26 37.23 34.23
CA VAL A 563 -36.62 36.94 35.52
C VAL A 563 -35.89 35.59 35.42
N VAL A 564 -34.55 35.60 35.36
CA VAL A 564 -33.74 34.38 35.45
C VAL A 564 -33.71 33.90 36.90
N ILE A 565 -34.13 32.66 37.15
CA ILE A 565 -34.13 32.06 38.49
C ILE A 565 -32.98 31.05 38.57
N VAL A 566 -32.05 31.27 39.49
CA VAL A 566 -31.04 30.26 39.86
C VAL A 566 -31.66 29.36 40.92
N GLU A 567 -32.08 28.15 40.54
CA GLU A 567 -32.61 27.17 41.49
C GLU A 567 -31.48 26.56 42.33
N LYS A 568 -31.43 26.92 43.62
CA LYS A 568 -30.62 26.20 44.60
C LYS A 568 -31.25 24.84 44.85
N GLY A 569 -30.51 23.76 44.63
CA GLY A 569 -30.97 22.40 44.88
C GLY A 569 -31.53 22.25 46.29
N THR A 570 -32.85 22.10 46.41
CA THR A 570 -33.51 21.92 47.69
C THR A 570 -33.83 20.45 47.93
N GLY A 571 -32.99 19.81 48.74
CA GLY A 571 -33.50 18.73 49.57
C GLY A 571 -34.47 19.34 50.58
N THR A 572 -35.79 19.12 50.43
CA THR A 572 -36.71 18.64 51.48
C THR A 572 -38.19 18.84 51.13
N LYS A 573 -38.98 17.76 51.28
CA LYS A 573 -40.44 17.82 51.36
C LYS A 573 -40.88 18.75 52.49
N ARG A 574 -41.81 19.68 52.22
CA ARG A 574 -42.98 19.97 53.09
C ARG A 574 -44.03 20.85 52.39
N LYS A 575 -45.29 20.54 52.73
CA LYS A 575 -46.57 21.01 52.14
C LYS A 575 -46.94 22.45 52.51
N GLY A 576 -47.60 23.16 51.58
CA GLY A 576 -48.92 23.77 51.83
C GLY A 576 -49.14 25.28 51.55
N SER A 577 -49.98 25.56 50.53
CA SER A 577 -50.93 26.70 50.35
C SER A 577 -50.36 28.11 50.06
N LYS A 578 -50.93 29.02 49.25
CA LYS A 578 -52.25 29.25 48.60
C LYS A 578 -52.04 29.90 47.21
N ILE A 579 -52.99 29.70 46.28
CA ILE A 579 -53.08 30.35 44.95
C ILE A 579 -53.87 31.67 45.06
N PRO A 580 -53.43 32.78 44.42
CA PRO A 580 -54.31 33.86 43.97
C PRO A 580 -54.41 33.95 42.44
N THR A 581 -55.64 33.75 41.99
CA THR A 581 -56.43 34.36 40.89
C THR A 581 -55.81 34.81 39.56
N ASN A 582 -56.40 34.21 38.52
CA ASN A 582 -56.45 34.55 37.09
C ASN A 582 -56.45 36.07 36.77
N ILE A 583 -55.51 36.53 35.95
CA ILE A 583 -55.58 37.82 35.25
C ILE A 583 -55.98 37.51 33.80
N GLU A 584 -57.15 38.02 33.40
CA GLU A 584 -57.69 37.93 32.05
C GLU A 584 -56.81 38.72 31.07
N LEU A 585 -56.29 38.02 30.05
CA LEU A 585 -55.64 38.62 28.89
C LEU A 585 -56.70 39.14 27.92
N ASN A 586 -57.05 40.42 28.04
CA ASN A 586 -57.71 41.18 26.99
C ASN A 586 -56.94 42.48 26.76
N GLU A 587 -55.99 42.47 25.82
CA GLU A 587 -55.76 43.57 24.88
C GLU A 587 -54.76 43.13 23.80
N LYS A 588 -55.15 43.31 22.53
CA LYS A 588 -54.28 43.12 21.36
C LYS A 588 -53.11 44.09 21.46
N VAL A 589 -51.92 43.61 21.82
CA VAL A 589 -50.68 44.34 21.54
C VAL A 589 -50.22 43.94 20.14
N GLU A 590 -50.46 44.86 19.22
CA GLU A 590 -50.00 44.81 17.83
C GLU A 590 -48.45 44.83 17.84
N LEU A 591 -47.83 43.68 17.55
CA LEU A 591 -46.38 43.54 17.40
C LEU A 591 -45.91 44.36 16.18
N LYS A 592 -45.60 45.65 16.39
CA LYS A 592 -44.80 46.42 15.43
C LYS A 592 -43.36 45.94 15.51
N LEU A 593 -43.03 45.03 14.59
CA LEU A 593 -41.68 44.60 14.30
C LEU A 593 -40.84 45.82 13.90
N ASN A 594 -40.02 46.33 14.82
CA ASN A 594 -39.10 47.42 14.52
C ASN A 594 -37.84 46.83 13.87
N ALA A 595 -37.85 46.80 12.53
CA ALA A 595 -36.81 46.22 11.68
C ALA A 595 -35.41 46.85 11.88
N GLU A 596 -35.30 48.02 12.53
CA GLU A 596 -34.00 48.65 12.82
C GLU A 596 -33.31 48.13 14.09
N LYS A 597 -34.01 47.43 14.99
CA LYS A 597 -33.40 46.89 16.23
C LYS A 597 -32.87 45.45 16.10
N LEU A 598 -33.17 44.76 15.00
CA LEU A 598 -32.65 43.41 14.70
C LEU A 598 -31.23 43.42 14.10
N GLU A 599 -30.66 44.59 13.81
CA GLU A 599 -29.34 44.69 13.16
C GLU A 599 -28.14 44.97 14.10
N LYS A 600 -28.34 45.15 15.41
CA LYS A 600 -27.25 45.54 16.33
C LYS A 600 -26.71 44.46 17.28
N ILE A 601 -27.06 43.20 17.07
CA ILE A 601 -26.32 42.05 17.62
C ILE A 601 -25.87 41.15 16.46
N LYS A 602 -25.16 41.76 15.51
CA LYS A 602 -24.21 41.03 14.67
C LYS A 602 -22.95 40.88 15.51
N ILE A 603 -22.81 39.75 16.20
CA ILE A 603 -21.50 39.32 16.68
C ILE A 603 -20.63 39.24 15.43
N ASN A 604 -19.51 39.97 15.42
CA ASN A 604 -18.54 40.00 14.32
C ASN A 604 -17.86 38.62 14.23
N THR A 605 -18.57 37.59 13.76
CA THR A 605 -17.97 36.31 13.41
C THR A 605 -16.99 36.44 12.24
N SER A 606 -16.98 37.58 11.55
CA SER A 606 -15.91 37.98 10.63
C SER A 606 -14.54 38.16 11.30
N GLU A 607 -14.46 38.52 12.58
CA GLU A 607 -13.16 38.67 13.29
C GLU A 607 -12.60 37.31 13.70
N ILE A 608 -13.45 36.38 14.14
CA ILE A 608 -13.05 34.98 14.39
C ILE A 608 -12.68 34.31 13.07
N HIS A 609 -13.49 34.54 12.03
CA HIS A 609 -13.26 34.01 10.70
C HIS A 609 -12.02 34.62 10.05
N SER A 610 -11.69 35.91 10.24
CA SER A 610 -10.49 36.54 9.66
C SER A 610 -9.22 36.20 10.43
N VAL A 611 -9.26 36.15 11.76
CA VAL A 611 -8.07 35.78 12.56
C VAL A 611 -7.73 34.30 12.36
N LEU A 612 -8.74 33.43 12.29
CA LEU A 612 -8.50 32.02 11.95
C LEU A 612 -8.19 31.87 10.45
N GLN A 613 -8.82 32.60 9.53
CA GLN A 613 -8.37 32.62 8.13
C GLN A 613 -6.96 33.16 7.98
N GLU A 614 -6.46 34.07 8.81
CA GLU A 614 -5.09 34.57 8.73
C GLU A 614 -4.09 33.54 9.26
N ILE A 615 -4.45 32.82 10.34
CA ILE A 615 -3.67 31.69 10.90
C ILE A 615 -3.67 30.48 9.95
N PHE A 616 -4.80 30.16 9.33
CA PHE A 616 -4.92 29.06 8.38
C PHE A 616 -4.60 29.46 6.93
N ALA A 617 -4.52 30.76 6.60
CA ALA A 617 -3.93 31.25 5.37
C ALA A 617 -2.42 31.34 5.47
N GLU A 618 -1.79 31.35 6.64
CA GLU A 618 -0.35 31.04 6.71
C GLU A 618 -0.10 29.56 6.33
N GLU A 619 -1.00 28.64 6.66
CA GLU A 619 -0.97 27.23 6.21
C GLU A 619 -1.47 27.01 4.77
N GLN A 620 -2.22 27.95 4.16
CA GLN A 620 -2.76 27.82 2.79
C GLN A 620 -2.18 28.81 1.77
N ALA A 621 -1.50 29.88 2.18
CA ALA A 621 -0.83 30.83 1.29
C ALA A 621 0.60 30.43 0.93
N GLU A 622 1.20 29.45 1.62
CA GLU A 622 2.41 28.76 1.10
C GLU A 622 2.11 27.89 -0.14
N ILE A 623 0.83 27.64 -0.45
CA ILE A 623 0.42 26.76 -1.56
C ILE A 623 0.29 27.52 -2.90
N LEU A 624 0.17 28.85 -2.92
CA LEU A 624 -0.03 29.61 -4.18
C LEU A 624 0.61 31.01 -4.15
N LYS A 625 1.93 31.10 -4.34
CA LYS A 625 2.59 32.26 -4.99
C LYS A 625 4.04 31.94 -5.35
N ALA A 626 4.25 31.46 -6.57
CA ALA A 626 5.53 31.59 -7.25
C ALA A 626 5.28 32.01 -8.69
N GLU A 627 5.54 33.29 -8.99
CA GLU A 627 6.16 33.72 -10.25
C GLU A 627 6.75 35.14 -10.08
N PRO A 628 7.77 35.53 -10.85
CA PRO A 628 9.14 35.61 -10.32
C PRO A 628 9.71 37.03 -10.39
N ILE A 629 10.43 37.50 -9.38
CA ILE A 629 11.31 38.67 -9.53
C ILE A 629 12.62 38.47 -8.75
N GLU A 630 13.70 38.79 -9.46
CA GLU A 630 15.11 38.68 -9.13
C GLU A 630 15.54 39.49 -7.88
N THR A 631 16.42 38.85 -7.11
CA THR A 631 17.52 39.36 -6.27
C THR A 631 17.50 40.82 -5.81
N ALA A 632 17.54 41.03 -4.47
CA ALA A 632 18.76 41.48 -3.77
C ALA A 632 18.53 41.64 -2.24
N ASN A 633 19.28 40.84 -1.48
CA ASN A 633 19.78 40.99 -0.10
C ASN A 633 19.21 42.10 0.80
N SER A 634 18.65 41.72 1.96
CA SER A 634 19.38 41.65 3.25
C SER A 634 18.44 41.32 4.42
N GLU A 635 18.97 40.55 5.38
CA GLU A 635 18.43 40.21 6.72
C GLU A 635 17.54 38.96 6.81
N ASP A 636 18.20 37.79 6.69
CA ASP A 636 17.61 36.48 6.99
C ASP A 636 18.62 35.65 7.83
N MET A 637 18.69 35.94 9.13
CA MET A 637 19.58 35.21 10.05
C MET A 637 18.83 34.44 11.15
N ASP A 638 17.50 34.51 11.21
CA ASP A 638 16.71 33.87 12.27
C ASP A 638 15.67 32.84 11.78
N LYS A 639 15.19 32.91 10.52
CA LYS A 639 14.29 31.87 9.97
C LYS A 639 15.04 30.61 9.51
N THR A 640 16.26 30.74 9.00
CA THR A 640 17.10 29.61 8.56
C THR A 640 17.52 28.67 9.69
N LYS A 641 17.38 29.05 10.97
CA LYS A 641 17.76 28.18 12.10
C LYS A 641 16.69 27.17 12.50
N ILE A 642 15.41 27.46 12.24
CA ILE A 642 14.28 26.64 12.71
C ILE A 642 13.91 25.56 11.69
N GLU A 643 13.89 25.87 10.38
CA GLU A 643 13.74 24.86 9.30
C GLU A 643 14.92 23.88 9.26
N ASN A 644 16.15 24.35 9.49
CA ASN A 644 17.30 23.47 9.67
C ASN A 644 17.19 22.62 10.96
N GLY A 645 16.33 22.97 11.91
CA GLY A 645 16.14 22.24 13.16
C GLY A 645 15.47 20.88 12.95
N LEU A 646 14.28 20.89 12.31
CA LEU A 646 13.50 19.70 12.00
C LEU A 646 14.20 18.78 11.02
N GLN A 647 14.73 19.32 9.92
CA GLN A 647 15.42 18.51 8.90
C GLN A 647 16.64 17.77 9.47
N ASN A 648 17.37 18.40 10.39
CA ASN A 648 18.48 17.75 11.07
C ASN A 648 18.04 16.64 12.03
N ILE A 649 16.91 16.81 12.73
CA ILE A 649 16.35 15.77 13.60
C ILE A 649 15.86 14.59 12.76
N VAL A 650 15.15 14.86 11.65
CA VAL A 650 14.70 13.83 10.70
C VAL A 650 15.91 13.05 10.17
N ASN A 651 16.97 13.73 9.70
CA ASN A 651 18.18 13.09 9.20
C ASN A 651 18.86 12.19 10.24
N ILE A 652 18.74 12.49 11.54
CA ILE A 652 19.27 11.62 12.61
C ILE A 652 18.33 10.43 12.84
N ILE A 653 17.02 10.67 12.91
CA ILE A 653 16.01 9.64 13.18
C ILE A 653 16.02 8.55 12.11
N ILE A 654 16.15 8.91 10.83
CA ILE A 654 16.14 7.96 9.70
C ILE A 654 17.35 7.03 9.61
N GLU A 655 18.39 7.23 10.43
CA GLU A 655 19.59 6.39 10.46
C GLU A 655 19.42 5.13 11.32
N LYS A 656 18.38 5.06 12.15
CA LYS A 656 18.11 3.93 13.02
C LYS A 656 16.64 3.54 12.95
N GLU A 657 16.38 2.23 12.90
CA GLU A 657 15.02 1.70 12.73
C GLU A 657 14.16 1.84 13.98
N ASN A 658 14.76 1.79 15.18
CA ASN A 658 14.04 1.82 16.46
C ASN A 658 14.76 2.73 17.45
N TRP A 659 13.99 3.53 18.19
CA TRP A 659 14.50 4.46 19.19
C TRP A 659 13.80 4.24 20.53
N THR A 660 14.55 4.32 21.61
CA THR A 660 13.97 4.43 22.96
C THR A 660 13.62 5.88 23.26
N ARG A 661 12.67 6.09 24.18
CA ARG A 661 12.29 7.43 24.67
C ARG A 661 13.49 8.29 25.09
N ASN A 662 14.44 7.71 25.82
CA ASN A 662 15.63 8.42 26.29
C ASN A 662 16.60 8.78 25.15
N GLU A 663 16.73 7.92 24.15
CA GLU A 663 17.55 8.21 22.97
C GLU A 663 16.97 9.37 22.16
N LEU A 664 15.66 9.36 21.88
CA LEU A 664 15.00 10.46 21.19
C LEU A 664 14.98 11.75 22.01
N LEU A 665 14.78 11.67 23.33
CA LEU A 665 14.92 12.83 24.22
C LEU A 665 16.31 13.45 24.10
N ASN A 666 17.38 12.66 24.01
CA ASN A 666 18.74 13.19 23.83
C ASN A 666 18.94 13.84 22.46
N VAL A 667 18.32 13.30 21.40
CA VAL A 667 18.34 13.91 20.07
C VAL A 667 17.62 15.26 20.06
N ILE A 668 16.50 15.36 20.78
CA ILE A 668 15.59 16.52 20.77
C ILE A 668 15.95 17.57 21.83
N GLN A 669 16.46 17.18 23.01
CA GLN A 669 16.83 18.10 24.11
C GLN A 669 17.93 19.08 23.72
N ASN A 670 18.82 18.71 22.80
CA ASN A 670 19.87 19.62 22.31
C ASN A 670 19.31 20.84 21.56
N LYS A 671 17.99 20.94 21.36
CA LYS A 671 17.31 21.97 20.56
C LYS A 671 16.17 22.69 21.29
N GLY A 672 15.90 22.39 22.56
CA GLY A 672 14.94 23.15 23.38
C GLY A 672 13.45 22.84 23.15
N MET A 673 13.13 21.73 22.45
CA MET A 673 11.75 21.32 22.15
C MET A 673 11.30 20.13 23.03
N MET A 674 9.99 19.95 23.18
CA MET A 674 9.39 18.86 23.94
C MET A 674 9.20 17.63 23.03
N LEU A 675 9.69 16.45 23.45
CA LEU A 675 9.70 15.21 22.65
C LEU A 675 8.38 14.94 21.91
N SER A 676 7.25 14.98 22.62
CA SER A 676 5.94 14.69 22.02
C SER A 676 5.59 15.70 20.93
N SER A 677 5.82 16.99 21.18
CA SER A 677 5.54 18.05 20.20
C SER A 677 6.40 17.91 18.94
N THR A 678 7.67 17.53 19.10
CA THR A 678 8.59 17.35 17.97
C THR A 678 8.23 16.10 17.15
N ILE A 679 7.81 15.01 17.80
CA ILE A 679 7.36 13.81 17.08
C ILE A 679 6.05 14.08 16.34
N ASP A 680 5.12 14.81 16.96
CA ASP A 680 3.88 15.23 16.31
C ASP A 680 4.17 16.07 15.06
N GLU A 681 5.06 17.07 15.17
CA GLU A 681 5.46 17.95 14.06
C GLU A 681 6.20 17.20 12.93
N ILE A 682 7.06 16.24 13.28
CA ILE A 682 7.72 15.35 12.31
C ILE A 682 6.71 14.46 11.58
N ASN A 683 5.72 13.94 12.31
CA ASN A 683 4.71 13.07 11.72
C ASN A 683 3.70 13.84 10.89
N GLU A 684 3.36 15.07 11.28
CA GLU A 684 2.54 15.99 10.51
C GLU A 684 3.22 16.31 9.17
N TRP A 685 4.47 16.78 9.20
CA TRP A 685 5.29 16.99 8.00
C TRP A 685 5.38 15.74 7.12
N SER A 686 5.69 14.59 7.73
CA SER A 686 5.84 13.33 7.01
C SER A 686 4.52 12.87 6.38
N ASN A 687 3.40 13.10 7.07
CA ASN A 687 2.09 12.74 6.58
C ASN A 687 1.64 13.65 5.43
N GLU A 688 1.97 14.93 5.48
CA GLU A 688 1.67 15.88 4.40
C GLU A 688 2.51 15.59 3.16
N GLU A 689 3.82 15.43 3.31
CA GLU A 689 4.74 15.24 2.18
C GLU A 689 4.68 13.81 1.61
N PHE A 690 4.54 12.80 2.47
CA PHE A 690 4.69 11.39 2.09
C PHE A 690 3.45 10.53 2.38
N GLY A 691 2.40 11.09 2.96
CA GLY A 691 1.13 10.40 3.22
C GLY A 691 1.16 9.40 4.38
N ASP A 692 2.25 9.34 5.15
CA ASP A 692 2.38 8.39 6.25
C ASP A 692 3.32 8.95 7.33
N PHE A 693 3.22 8.44 8.55
CA PHE A 693 4.02 8.93 9.67
C PHE A 693 5.45 8.40 9.58
N LEU A 694 6.43 9.25 9.89
CA LEU A 694 7.83 8.85 9.93
C LEU A 694 8.13 8.03 11.18
N VAL A 695 7.50 8.36 12.30
CA VAL A 695 7.75 7.75 13.61
C VAL A 695 6.44 7.27 14.23
N GLU A 696 6.32 5.98 14.51
CA GLU A 696 5.18 5.40 15.22
C GLU A 696 5.60 5.01 16.65
N GLU A 697 4.80 5.34 17.67
CA GLU A 697 5.04 4.95 19.06
C GLU A 697 4.33 3.63 19.40
N ASP A 698 5.07 2.64 19.89
CA ASP A 698 4.59 1.32 20.32
C ASP A 698 5.29 0.91 21.63
N ASP A 699 4.53 0.73 22.71
CA ASP A 699 5.03 0.34 24.05
C ASP A 699 6.35 1.04 24.51
N ASP A 700 6.37 2.38 24.51
CA ASP A 700 7.54 3.23 24.86
C ASP A 700 8.76 3.11 23.91
N VAL A 701 8.59 2.46 22.77
CA VAL A 701 9.55 2.37 21.66
C VAL A 701 9.02 3.15 20.45
N TYR A 702 9.90 3.90 19.80
CA TYR A 702 9.58 4.70 18.62
C TYR A 702 10.16 4.02 17.37
N LEU A 703 9.29 3.55 16.49
CA LEU A 703 9.60 2.80 15.28
C LEU A 703 9.66 3.76 14.07
N VAL A 704 10.74 3.69 13.28
CA VAL A 704 10.91 4.54 12.10
C VAL A 704 10.39 3.83 10.85
N ASN A 705 9.51 4.50 10.12
CA ASN A 705 8.83 3.96 8.96
C ASN A 705 9.76 3.93 7.73
N LYS A 706 10.33 2.76 7.43
CA LYS A 706 11.32 2.57 6.34
C LYS A 706 10.82 3.00 4.97
N ASP A 707 9.53 2.87 4.72
CA ASP A 707 8.94 3.24 3.44
C ASP A 707 8.92 4.76 3.26
N VAL A 708 8.56 5.51 4.31
CA VAL A 708 8.72 6.97 4.36
C VAL A 708 10.19 7.37 4.24
N VAL A 709 11.10 6.70 4.95
CA VAL A 709 12.55 6.94 4.83
C VAL A 709 13.03 6.77 3.38
N SER A 710 12.50 5.78 2.66
CA SER A 710 12.85 5.55 1.25
C SER A 710 12.36 6.65 0.31
N LEU A 711 11.30 7.37 0.70
CA LEU A 711 10.78 8.53 -0.01
C LEU A 711 11.58 9.80 0.33
N ILE A 712 12.02 9.96 1.59
CA ILE A 712 12.88 11.07 2.04
C ILE A 712 14.28 10.99 1.41
N LYS A 713 14.84 9.78 1.27
CA LYS A 713 16.20 9.55 0.71
C LYS A 713 16.27 9.56 -0.82
N LYS A 714 15.13 9.74 -1.52
CA LYS A 714 15.04 9.83 -2.99
C LYS A 714 15.13 11.26 -3.46
#